data_AF-A0A9W6XND3-F1
#
_entry.id   AF-A0A9W6XND3-F1
#
_cell.length_a   1.000
_cell.length_b   1.000
_cell.length_c   1.000
_cell.angle_alpha   90.00
_cell.angle_beta   90.00
_cell.angle_gamma   90.00
#
_symmetry.space_group_name_H-M   'P 1'
#
loop_
_entity.id
_entity.type
_entity.pdbx_description
1 polymer ?
#
loop_
_entity_poly.entity_id
_entity_poly.type
_entity_poly.pdbx_seq_one_letter_code
_entity_poly.pdbx_strand_id
1 'polypeptide(L)'
;MGIPFYEVFVDVPVAVAANRDVKGLYKRAMKGEIKDFTGISSPYEAPRSPEIHLNASSQSLDDEVKMILDKLEAEGLLTGVEQPPTGYPGVAVADGGNAVATFPTLFPDRPSVSRPDNFEELPRVLLRDEDVHWLQVIGEGWAAPLRGFMREGVYLQSLHFSSVLYDSDNLTEGHLALHKPTNFSEYSSEFVSKGERVNMPVPIVLPINDATKEHIGQFKQVVLVSPSGEELALLNDPEVYDHRKEERITRTFGAMDNGHPYIAEILKSGDYLLGGEIELLSRIKYNDDLDEYRLTPTELRKRFDEMGADVVLAFQTRNPTHAGHAYLMNNAREQLIAQGYKNPVLWLSPLGGWTKEDDVPLDVRVRQHEAILRDGMLDKESTVLAIWPSPMIYAGPREVQWHAKSRKNAGASFFVVGRDPAGIKRSDGDKDDIYAGDHGRFVLHMAPGMEEFNILSFSKVYYDVQDHKMKPMDSSRKQDFLSISGSRMRKMAREGLQKCTGDKIPAGWEDKPTCVPQGFMVKSGWDIMIDYYQNINSPRWIPFATQFSKPVVDTSRSFSSEGTFGRTDYKLHFKNDKGEKISPWHDIPLHPADSKDNSSYNFIVEIPKGIAHKMEVNKENRYNPIMQDTTHNGTRGRDYLYGVPFFNYGLLPQTWEDPSVKDQNGNGGDNDPLDVIEIGAKQLPMGSVNPVKILGSLELVDQGEVDHKILVISLADEDADKINSVSDLQRVKPGVLDALVDWLKKYKIPEGKSENVFSQEEPTSAEAAIQIVAETHERWQKLKAGEISVKDEFWLN
;
A
#
# COMPACT_ATOMS: atom_id res chain seq x y z
N MET A 1 34.47 20.64 33.19
CA MET A 1 34.00 21.03 31.85
C MET A 1 35.22 21.44 31.05
N GLY A 2 35.57 20.68 30.02
CA GLY A 2 36.61 21.07 29.05
C GLY A 2 35.92 21.65 27.82
N ILE A 3 36.45 22.73 27.27
CA ILE A 3 36.00 23.28 25.99
C ILE A 3 36.70 22.45 24.91
N PRO A 4 35.97 21.82 23.98
CA PRO A 4 36.60 21.11 22.85
C PRO A 4 37.36 22.11 21.97
N PHE A 5 38.55 21.73 21.55
CA PHE A 5 39.44 22.54 20.71
C PHE A 5 39.83 21.71 19.48
N TYR A 6 39.72 22.30 18.30
CA TYR A 6 40.08 21.68 17.03
C TYR A 6 41.18 22.51 16.37
N GLU A 7 42.35 21.91 16.19
CA GLU A 7 43.44 22.51 15.44
C GLU A 7 43.21 22.29 13.94
N VAL A 8 42.92 23.37 13.22
CA VAL A 8 42.73 23.36 11.76
C VAL A 8 44.02 23.78 11.08
N PHE A 9 44.71 22.83 10.45
CA PHE A 9 45.93 23.11 9.71
C PHE A 9 45.60 23.49 8.26
N VAL A 10 45.70 24.78 7.95
CA VAL A 10 45.60 25.30 6.57
C VAL A 10 46.96 25.22 5.90
N ASP A 11 47.21 24.10 5.22
CA ASP A 11 48.47 23.77 4.59
C ASP A 11 48.57 24.39 3.20
N VAL A 12 49.47 25.36 3.06
CA VAL A 12 49.80 26.00 1.79
C VAL A 12 51.31 26.06 1.65
N PRO A 13 51.89 25.56 0.55
CA PRO A 13 53.32 25.72 0.30
C PRO A 13 53.69 27.20 0.28
N VAL A 14 54.80 27.55 0.95
CA VAL A 14 55.29 28.94 1.06
C VAL A 14 55.41 29.61 -0.32
N ALA A 15 55.84 28.87 -1.35
CA ALA A 15 55.93 29.40 -2.71
C ALA A 15 54.56 29.84 -3.27
N VAL A 16 53.49 29.09 -2.98
CA VAL A 16 52.12 29.43 -3.38
C VAL A 16 51.62 30.62 -2.58
N ALA A 17 51.84 30.65 -1.27
CA ALA A 17 51.46 31.78 -0.43
C ALA A 17 52.18 33.08 -0.82
N ALA A 18 53.47 33.00 -1.13
CA ALA A 18 54.29 34.11 -1.61
C ALA A 18 53.90 34.58 -3.01
N ASN A 19 53.39 33.69 -3.87
CA ASN A 19 52.83 34.07 -5.16
C ASN A 19 51.49 34.79 -5.02
N ARG A 20 50.62 34.32 -4.10
CA ARG A 20 49.32 34.94 -3.81
C ARG A 20 49.51 36.35 -3.23
N ASP A 21 50.46 36.51 -2.31
CA ASP A 21 50.87 37.77 -1.64
C ASP A 21 49.73 38.77 -1.40
N VAL A 22 48.63 38.28 -0.83
CA VAL A 22 47.33 38.98 -0.77
C VAL A 22 47.42 40.39 -0.15
N LYS A 23 48.38 40.58 0.77
CA LYS A 23 48.61 41.85 1.49
C LYS A 23 49.94 42.52 1.15
N GLY A 24 50.68 42.03 0.16
CA GLY A 24 52.00 42.56 -0.21
C GLY A 24 53.10 42.31 0.85
N LEU A 25 52.86 41.42 1.82
CA LEU A 25 53.76 41.19 2.95
C LEU A 25 54.97 40.34 2.56
N TYR A 26 54.81 39.37 1.66
CA TYR A 26 55.92 38.53 1.21
C TYR A 26 56.94 39.37 0.43
N LYS A 27 56.49 40.28 -0.44
CA LYS A 27 57.38 41.22 -1.13
C LYS A 27 58.18 42.11 -0.18
N ARG A 28 57.58 42.55 0.93
CA ARG A 28 58.25 43.38 1.95
C ARG A 28 59.21 42.57 2.81
N ALA A 29 58.82 41.36 3.22
CA ALA A 29 59.66 40.42 3.96
C ALA A 29 60.92 40.03 3.15
N MET A 30 60.77 39.74 1.86
CA MET A 30 61.90 39.42 0.96
C MET A 30 62.86 40.60 0.76
N LYS A 31 62.40 41.85 0.93
CA LYS A 31 63.24 43.05 0.93
C LYS A 31 63.91 43.32 2.30
N GLY A 32 63.65 42.49 3.31
CA GLY A 32 64.16 42.67 4.66
C GLY A 32 63.45 43.77 5.46
N GLU A 33 62.31 44.28 4.98
CA GLU A 33 61.54 45.32 5.67
C GLU A 33 60.72 44.76 6.85
N ILE A 34 60.45 43.45 6.84
CA ILE A 34 59.75 42.74 7.92
C ILE A 34 60.69 41.66 8.46
N LYS A 35 61.09 41.81 9.72
CA LYS A 35 61.92 40.83 10.43
C LYS A 35 61.06 39.68 10.95
N ASP A 36 61.68 38.51 11.09
CA ASP A 36 61.09 37.30 11.68
C ASP A 36 59.77 36.85 11.03
N PHE A 37 59.66 37.00 9.71
CA PHE A 37 58.46 36.62 8.96
C PHE A 37 58.42 35.11 8.74
N THR A 38 57.44 34.46 9.37
CA THR A 38 57.21 33.02 9.30
C THR A 38 57.06 32.52 7.87
N GLY A 39 57.79 31.45 7.53
CA GLY A 39 57.91 30.90 6.17
C GLY A 39 59.05 31.50 5.35
N ILE A 40 59.64 32.63 5.75
CA ILE A 40 60.76 33.29 5.06
C ILE A 40 62.01 33.37 5.95
N SER A 41 61.97 34.16 7.02
CA SER A 41 63.09 34.36 7.96
C SER A 41 62.91 33.64 9.29
N SER A 42 61.70 33.15 9.58
CA SER A 42 61.38 32.24 10.70
C SER A 42 60.73 30.96 10.19
N PRO A 43 60.96 29.79 10.79
CA PRO A 43 60.30 28.55 10.39
C PRO A 43 58.81 28.56 10.80
N TYR A 44 57.98 27.88 10.01
CA TYR A 44 56.63 27.48 10.42
C TYR A 44 56.68 26.04 10.94
N GLU A 45 56.14 25.80 12.12
CA GLU A 45 56.05 24.46 12.70
C GLU A 45 54.66 23.89 12.37
N ALA A 46 54.61 22.93 11.45
CA ALA A 46 53.36 22.29 11.07
C ALA A 46 52.81 21.44 12.23
N PRO A 47 51.49 21.52 12.52
CA PRO A 47 50.82 20.62 13.46
C PRO A 47 51.10 19.15 13.14
N ARG A 48 51.42 18.35 14.17
CA ARG A 48 51.72 16.91 13.99
C ARG A 48 50.47 16.05 13.88
N SER A 49 49.38 16.48 14.51
CA SER A 49 48.12 15.74 14.57
C SER A 49 46.95 16.72 14.61
N PRO A 50 46.77 17.55 13.57
CA PRO A 50 45.63 18.44 13.52
C PRO A 50 44.34 17.63 13.42
N GLU A 51 43.28 18.06 14.10
CA GLU A 51 41.96 17.45 13.96
C GLU A 51 41.38 17.63 12.55
N ILE A 52 41.80 18.68 11.83
CA ILE A 52 41.40 18.97 10.44
C ILE A 52 42.62 19.46 9.64
N HIS A 53 42.94 18.80 8.53
CA HIS A 53 44.03 19.18 7.63
C HIS A 53 43.46 19.59 6.27
N LEU A 54 43.66 20.85 5.90
CA LEU A 54 43.22 21.43 4.64
C LEU A 54 44.42 21.66 3.71
N ASN A 55 44.38 21.12 2.50
CA ASN A 55 45.36 21.39 1.46
C ASN A 55 44.87 22.53 0.57
N ALA A 56 45.05 23.76 1.06
CA ALA A 56 44.57 24.98 0.42
C ALA A 56 45.37 25.40 -0.83
N SER A 57 46.23 24.51 -1.34
CA SER A 57 46.89 24.63 -2.65
C SER A 57 46.17 23.86 -3.77
N SER A 58 45.44 22.79 -3.43
CA SER A 58 44.75 21.92 -4.38
C SER A 58 43.24 21.87 -4.19
N GLN A 59 42.74 22.22 -3.01
CA GLN A 59 41.31 22.22 -2.70
C GLN A 59 40.66 23.55 -3.09
N SER A 60 39.36 23.51 -3.40
CA SER A 60 38.54 24.71 -3.51
C SER A 60 38.12 25.20 -2.11
N LEU A 61 37.70 26.46 -2.00
CA LEU A 61 37.16 27.00 -0.75
C LEU A 61 35.96 26.19 -0.25
N ASP A 62 35.12 25.70 -1.17
CA ASP A 62 33.93 24.91 -0.82
C ASP A 62 34.31 23.54 -0.25
N ASP A 63 35.35 22.89 -0.79
CA ASP A 63 35.89 21.64 -0.24
C ASP A 63 36.47 21.86 1.17
N GLU A 64 37.20 22.97 1.37
CA GLU A 64 37.80 23.33 2.65
C GLU A 64 36.73 23.59 3.73
N VAL A 65 35.68 24.36 3.38
CA VAL A 65 34.54 24.62 4.26
C VAL A 65 33.79 23.34 4.57
N LYS A 66 33.51 22.51 3.56
CA LYS A 66 32.80 21.24 3.75
C LYS A 66 33.53 20.31 4.72
N MET A 67 34.84 20.18 4.61
CA MET A 67 35.63 19.34 5.53
C MET A 67 35.55 19.83 6.99
N ILE A 68 35.49 21.14 7.21
CA ILE A 68 35.30 21.70 8.55
C ILE A 68 33.89 21.39 9.06
N LEU A 69 32.86 21.64 8.24
CA LEU A 69 31.47 21.42 8.62
C LEU A 69 31.19 19.94 8.93
N ASP A 70 31.61 19.02 8.05
CA ASP A 70 31.42 17.57 8.23
C ASP A 70 32.06 17.08 9.54
N LYS A 71 33.24 17.62 9.91
CA LYS A 71 33.91 17.27 11.17
C LYS A 71 33.16 17.81 12.38
N LEU A 72 32.67 19.04 12.34
CA LEU A 72 31.94 19.63 13.46
C LEU A 72 30.53 19.03 13.61
N GLU A 73 29.91 18.58 12.52
CA GLU A 73 28.65 17.81 12.53
C GLU A 73 28.86 16.43 13.15
N ALA A 74 29.89 15.68 12.73
CA ALA A 74 30.21 14.36 13.27
C ALA A 74 30.49 14.37 14.78
N GLU A 75 30.97 15.50 15.31
CA GLU A 75 31.26 15.71 16.73
C GLU A 75 30.06 16.31 17.50
N GLY A 76 28.93 16.57 16.82
CA GLY A 76 27.70 17.10 17.42
C GLY A 76 27.78 18.57 17.83
N LEU A 77 28.71 19.35 17.27
CA LEU A 77 28.93 20.76 17.63
C LEU A 77 28.21 21.75 16.72
N LEU A 78 27.86 21.32 15.51
CA LEU A 78 26.95 22.06 14.63
C LEU A 78 25.59 21.38 14.64
N THR A 79 24.58 22.14 15.03
CA THR A 79 23.17 21.82 14.88
C THR A 79 22.50 22.96 14.12
N GLY A 80 21.78 22.66 13.04
CA GLY A 80 20.99 23.67 12.33
C GLY A 80 21.78 24.62 11.43
N VAL A 81 22.81 24.14 10.73
CA VAL A 81 23.28 24.88 9.56
C VAL A 81 22.20 24.74 8.49
N GLU A 82 21.51 25.83 8.16
CA GLU A 82 20.86 25.96 6.85
C GLU A 82 21.95 25.69 5.81
N GLN A 83 22.03 24.46 5.33
CA GLN A 83 22.60 24.21 4.02
C GLN A 83 21.81 25.14 3.09
N PRO A 84 22.43 26.12 2.40
CA PRO A 84 21.77 26.70 1.25
C PRO A 84 21.37 25.50 0.38
N PRO A 85 20.10 25.41 -0.05
CA PRO A 85 19.55 24.17 -0.57
C PRO A 85 20.51 23.56 -1.58
N THR A 86 21.02 22.38 -1.28
CA THR A 86 21.73 21.55 -2.27
C THR A 86 20.74 20.96 -3.30
N GLY A 87 19.53 21.53 -3.40
CA GLY A 87 18.60 21.34 -4.50
C GLY A 87 18.62 22.57 -5.40
N TYR A 88 18.44 22.33 -6.70
CA TYR A 88 18.32 23.37 -7.73
C TYR A 88 17.46 24.57 -7.25
N PRO A 89 17.80 25.81 -7.62
CA PRO A 89 16.97 26.98 -7.31
C PRO A 89 15.58 26.79 -7.92
N GLY A 90 14.64 26.30 -7.10
CA GLY A 90 13.33 25.91 -7.57
C GLY A 90 12.93 24.45 -7.37
N VAL A 91 13.56 23.64 -6.52
CA VAL A 91 13.02 22.35 -6.01
C VAL A 91 12.57 22.53 -4.55
N ALA A 92 11.35 22.11 -4.19
CA ALA A 92 10.94 22.26 -2.79
C ALA A 92 11.72 21.30 -1.87
N VAL A 93 12.10 21.83 -0.71
CA VAL A 93 12.55 21.04 0.43
C VAL A 93 11.37 20.17 0.88
N ALA A 94 11.60 18.88 1.12
CA ALA A 94 10.54 18.02 1.68
C ALA A 94 10.08 18.56 3.05
N ASP A 95 8.88 18.19 3.47
CA ASP A 95 8.42 18.50 4.82
C ASP A 95 9.26 17.76 5.86
N GLY A 96 9.76 18.49 6.85
CA GLY A 96 10.51 17.93 7.98
C GLY A 96 12.00 18.29 8.06
N GLY A 97 12.47 19.36 7.41
CA GLY A 97 13.81 19.94 7.65
C GLY A 97 14.97 18.92 7.64
N ASN A 98 15.76 18.84 8.71
CA ASN A 98 16.92 17.93 8.82
C ASN A 98 16.58 16.44 8.58
N ALA A 99 15.36 16.00 8.86
CA ALA A 99 14.94 14.61 8.59
C ALA A 99 14.97 14.29 7.08
N VAL A 100 14.87 15.31 6.22
CA VAL A 100 14.97 15.20 4.75
C VAL A 100 16.38 14.84 4.31
N ALA A 101 17.41 15.39 4.97
CA ALA A 101 18.80 15.02 4.68
C ALA A 101 19.07 13.54 5.05
N THR A 102 18.39 13.06 6.09
CA THR A 102 18.44 11.66 6.53
C THR A 102 17.38 10.77 5.88
N PHE A 103 16.56 11.29 4.96
CA PHE A 103 15.45 10.55 4.35
C PHE A 103 15.88 9.22 3.72
N PRO A 104 17.03 9.13 3.00
CA PRO A 104 17.52 7.85 2.49
C PRO A 104 17.91 6.86 3.60
N THR A 105 18.30 7.35 4.78
CA THR A 105 18.64 6.51 5.93
C THR A 105 17.40 6.06 6.72
N LEU A 106 16.34 6.87 6.74
CA LEU A 106 15.07 6.55 7.39
C LEU A 106 14.21 5.60 6.54
N PHE A 107 14.29 5.74 5.21
CA PHE A 107 13.50 4.98 4.24
C PHE A 107 14.41 4.48 3.11
N PRO A 108 15.26 3.47 3.38
CA PRO A 108 16.19 2.96 2.38
C PRO A 108 15.43 2.29 1.23
N ASP A 109 15.85 2.52 -0.01
CA ASP A 109 15.27 1.89 -1.21
C ASP A 109 15.36 0.34 -1.17
N ARG A 110 16.22 -0.19 -0.30
CA ARG A 110 16.37 -1.61 0.02
C ARG A 110 16.32 -1.80 1.54
N PRO A 111 15.18 -2.22 2.09
CA PRO A 111 15.07 -2.55 3.51
C PRO A 111 16.00 -3.73 3.85
N SER A 112 16.64 -3.67 5.02
CA SER A 112 17.66 -4.65 5.46
C SER A 112 17.48 -5.09 6.92
N VAL A 113 16.24 -5.03 7.41
CA VAL A 113 15.91 -5.33 8.79
C VAL A 113 16.18 -6.81 9.07
N SER A 114 16.97 -7.09 10.12
CA SER A 114 17.19 -8.43 10.61
C SER A 114 15.96 -8.90 11.39
N ARG A 115 15.45 -10.08 11.07
CA ARG A 115 14.40 -10.72 11.87
C ARG A 115 14.92 -10.98 13.29
N PRO A 116 14.19 -10.59 14.36
CA PRO A 116 14.57 -10.89 15.73
C PRO A 116 14.52 -12.41 16.00
N ASP A 117 15.22 -12.87 17.02
CA ASP A 117 15.31 -14.30 17.36
C ASP A 117 13.93 -14.92 17.66
N ASN A 118 13.00 -14.14 18.21
CA ASN A 118 11.64 -14.54 18.53
C ASN A 118 10.62 -14.19 17.42
N PHE A 119 11.07 -13.91 16.19
CA PHE A 119 10.20 -13.49 15.08
C PHE A 119 9.02 -14.46 14.85
N GLU A 120 9.27 -15.76 14.98
CA GLU A 120 8.23 -16.78 14.80
C GLU A 120 7.14 -16.78 15.88
N GLU A 121 7.38 -16.15 17.03
CA GLU A 121 6.43 -16.04 18.14
C GLU A 121 5.61 -14.74 18.09
N LEU A 122 6.00 -13.78 17.24
CA LEU A 122 5.36 -12.46 17.20
C LEU A 122 3.92 -12.55 16.65
N PRO A 123 2.96 -11.77 17.17
CA PRO A 123 1.62 -11.67 16.60
C PRO A 123 1.65 -11.23 15.14
N ARG A 124 0.86 -11.88 14.29
CA ARG A 124 0.67 -11.48 12.88
C ARG A 124 -0.59 -10.63 12.77
N VAL A 125 -0.46 -9.42 12.23
CA VAL A 125 -1.57 -8.49 11.99
C VAL A 125 -1.82 -8.42 10.48
N LEU A 126 -3.02 -8.85 10.07
CA LEU A 126 -3.44 -8.85 8.69
C LEU A 126 -3.63 -7.41 8.19
N LEU A 127 -2.98 -7.07 7.08
CA LEU A 127 -3.21 -5.86 6.31
C LEU A 127 -4.23 -6.16 5.20
N ARG A 128 -5.21 -5.27 5.03
CA ARG A 128 -6.03 -5.25 3.81
C ARG A 128 -5.25 -4.60 2.68
N ASP A 129 -5.74 -4.71 1.46
CA ASP A 129 -5.10 -4.09 0.28
C ASP A 129 -4.84 -2.58 0.48
N GLU A 130 -5.81 -1.85 1.06
CA GLU A 130 -5.65 -0.42 1.34
C GLU A 130 -4.57 -0.14 2.40
N ASP A 131 -4.44 -1.04 3.38
CA ASP A 131 -3.46 -0.92 4.46
C ASP A 131 -2.04 -1.17 3.93
N VAL A 132 -1.86 -2.05 2.94
CA VAL A 132 -0.58 -2.25 2.24
C VAL A 132 -0.15 -0.98 1.48
N HIS A 133 -1.09 -0.28 0.82
CA HIS A 133 -0.77 1.02 0.19
C HIS A 133 -0.33 2.05 1.23
N TRP A 134 -0.99 2.11 2.39
CA TRP A 134 -0.58 3.00 3.48
C TRP A 134 0.79 2.62 4.06
N LEU A 135 1.07 1.32 4.18
CA LEU A 135 2.39 0.84 4.58
C LEU A 135 3.48 1.31 3.60
N GLN A 136 3.22 1.24 2.28
CA GLN A 136 4.14 1.77 1.27
C GLN A 136 4.29 3.29 1.35
N VAL A 137 3.19 4.01 1.52
CA VAL A 137 3.19 5.47 1.71
C VAL A 137 4.11 5.88 2.86
N ILE A 138 4.04 5.18 3.99
CA ILE A 138 4.88 5.46 5.14
C ILE A 138 6.31 5.01 4.85
N GLY A 139 6.50 3.76 4.44
CA GLY A 139 7.81 3.11 4.33
C GLY A 139 8.71 3.64 3.22
N GLU A 140 8.15 4.36 2.24
CA GLU A 140 8.91 5.11 1.23
C GLU A 140 9.04 6.61 1.56
N GLY A 141 8.46 7.07 2.68
CA GLY A 141 8.59 8.43 3.17
C GLY A 141 7.66 9.48 2.55
N TRP A 142 6.64 9.07 1.78
CA TRP A 142 5.59 9.99 1.30
C TRP A 142 4.92 10.73 2.47
N ALA A 143 4.78 10.04 3.60
CA ALA A 143 4.24 10.58 4.85
C ALA A 143 5.28 11.26 5.77
N ALA A 144 6.55 11.41 5.37
CA ALA A 144 7.59 12.00 6.24
C ALA A 144 7.14 13.33 6.88
N PRO A 145 7.46 13.57 8.16
CA PRO A 145 8.35 12.78 9.02
C PRO A 145 7.68 11.58 9.73
N LEU A 146 6.46 11.19 9.36
CA LEU A 146 5.79 10.03 9.94
C LEU A 146 6.59 8.73 9.64
N ARG A 147 6.93 7.97 10.69
CA ARG A 147 7.73 6.72 10.62
C ARG A 147 6.90 5.44 10.79
N GLY A 148 5.58 5.55 10.85
CA GLY A 148 4.71 4.41 11.11
C GLY A 148 3.24 4.80 11.13
N PHE A 149 2.36 3.85 11.41
CA PHE A 149 0.94 4.17 11.58
C PHE A 149 0.75 5.11 12.77
N MET A 150 -0.12 6.10 12.61
CA MET A 150 -0.27 7.18 13.59
C MET A 150 -0.64 6.63 14.96
N ARG A 151 0.15 7.01 15.96
CA ARG A 151 -0.22 6.96 17.38
C ARG A 151 -1.34 7.94 17.67
N GLU A 152 -2.01 7.80 18.81
CA GLU A 152 -3.22 8.57 19.14
C GLU A 152 -2.97 10.09 19.06
N GLY A 153 -1.87 10.59 19.60
CA GLY A 153 -1.54 12.02 19.59
C GLY A 153 -1.28 12.57 18.18
N VAL A 154 -0.68 11.77 17.29
CA VAL A 154 -0.45 12.16 15.89
C VAL A 154 -1.77 12.13 15.12
N TYR A 155 -2.58 11.11 15.37
CA TYR A 155 -3.92 10.97 14.80
C TYR A 155 -4.81 12.15 15.17
N LEU A 156 -4.87 12.54 16.44
CA LEU A 156 -5.65 13.68 16.91
C LEU A 156 -5.15 14.99 16.31
N GLN A 157 -3.83 15.18 16.22
CA GLN A 157 -3.27 16.38 15.59
C GLN A 157 -3.62 16.48 14.10
N SER A 158 -3.45 15.39 13.35
CA SER A 158 -3.91 15.29 11.96
C SER A 158 -5.40 15.64 11.88
N LEU A 159 -6.23 14.98 12.70
CA LEU A 159 -7.69 15.10 12.66
C LEU A 159 -8.18 16.53 12.91
N HIS A 160 -7.60 17.23 13.89
CA HIS A 160 -8.03 18.55 14.35
C HIS A 160 -7.32 19.73 13.68
N PHE A 161 -6.05 19.58 13.31
CA PHE A 161 -5.21 20.70 12.86
C PHE A 161 -4.71 20.55 11.42
N SER A 162 -5.04 19.43 10.75
CA SER A 162 -4.51 19.07 9.43
C SER A 162 -2.98 19.12 9.33
N SER A 163 -2.31 19.05 10.49
CA SER A 163 -0.87 19.22 10.65
C SER A 163 -0.43 18.54 11.94
N VAL A 164 0.84 18.15 11.98
CA VAL A 164 1.46 17.54 13.16
C VAL A 164 2.68 18.35 13.57
N LEU A 165 2.97 18.38 14.86
CA LEU A 165 4.14 19.05 15.40
C LEU A 165 5.42 18.31 14.99
N TYR A 166 6.42 19.09 14.63
CA TYR A 166 7.76 18.69 14.27
C TYR A 166 8.77 19.52 15.07
N ASP A 167 9.64 18.85 15.84
CA ASP A 167 10.78 19.40 16.57
C ASP A 167 12.04 19.03 15.79
N SER A 168 12.35 19.93 14.86
CA SER A 168 13.54 19.96 14.00
C SER A 168 14.84 20.13 14.78
N ASP A 169 14.74 20.79 15.94
CA ASP A 169 15.84 21.24 16.78
C ASP A 169 16.18 20.26 17.89
N ASN A 170 15.46 19.13 17.93
CA ASN A 170 15.66 18.08 18.90
C ASN A 170 15.61 18.59 20.35
N LEU A 171 14.78 19.62 20.60
CA LEU A 171 14.65 20.33 21.88
C LEU A 171 14.20 19.41 23.03
N THR A 172 13.73 18.20 22.70
CA THR A 172 13.39 17.13 23.64
C THR A 172 14.49 16.07 23.86
N GLU A 173 15.74 16.34 23.48
CA GLU A 173 16.88 15.39 23.58
C GLU A 173 16.69 14.06 22.83
N GLY A 174 16.27 14.11 21.57
CA GLY A 174 16.38 12.97 20.64
C GLY A 174 15.10 12.64 19.89
N HIS A 175 13.95 13.05 20.42
CA HIS A 175 12.68 12.48 19.96
C HIS A 175 11.55 13.46 20.18
N LEU A 176 11.09 14.07 19.10
CA LEU A 176 9.65 14.17 18.96
C LEU A 176 9.00 12.85 19.39
N ALA A 177 8.23 12.88 20.47
CA ALA A 177 7.43 11.75 20.91
C ALA A 177 6.27 11.44 19.95
N LEU A 178 6.36 11.80 18.65
CA LEU A 178 5.48 11.28 17.59
C LEU A 178 5.47 9.74 17.59
N HIS A 179 6.52 9.14 18.14
CA HIS A 179 6.78 7.71 18.21
C HIS A 179 6.60 7.08 19.59
N LYS A 180 6.14 7.83 20.60
CA LYS A 180 5.78 7.28 21.91
C LYS A 180 4.27 7.42 22.17
N PRO A 181 3.68 6.54 23.01
CA PRO A 181 2.32 6.73 23.49
C PRO A 181 2.11 8.13 24.07
N THR A 182 0.95 8.72 23.80
CA THR A 182 0.78 10.16 24.01
C THR A 182 0.52 10.49 25.48
N ASN A 183 1.44 11.21 26.13
CA ASN A 183 1.18 11.87 27.42
C ASN A 183 0.97 13.38 27.21
N PHE A 184 -0.29 13.81 27.12
CA PHE A 184 -0.63 15.23 26.92
C PHE A 184 -0.13 16.15 28.04
N SER A 185 0.23 15.60 29.21
CA SER A 185 0.71 16.36 30.36
C SER A 185 2.18 16.78 30.25
N GLU A 186 2.95 16.16 29.34
CA GLU A 186 4.39 16.39 29.18
C GLU A 186 4.72 17.43 28.10
N TYR A 187 3.76 17.83 27.27
CA TYR A 187 3.96 18.89 26.28
C TYR A 187 4.03 20.26 26.98
N SER A 188 5.24 20.76 27.21
CA SER A 188 5.42 22.10 27.76
C SER A 188 4.86 23.15 26.79
N SER A 189 4.30 24.24 27.32
CA SER A 189 3.83 25.38 26.49
C SER A 189 4.96 25.99 25.64
N GLU A 190 6.21 25.82 26.09
CA GLU A 190 7.40 26.29 25.38
C GLU A 190 7.66 25.43 24.11
N PHE A 191 7.49 24.11 24.18
CA PHE A 191 7.60 23.21 23.04
C PHE A 191 6.56 23.54 21.95
N VAL A 192 5.29 23.71 22.31
CA VAL A 192 4.23 24.07 21.34
C VAL A 192 4.48 25.44 20.70
N SER A 193 5.15 26.35 21.41
CA SER A 193 5.49 27.68 20.90
C SER A 193 6.73 27.71 19.99
N LYS A 194 7.60 26.69 20.07
CA LYS A 194 8.87 26.61 19.32
C LYS A 194 8.85 25.55 18.22
N GLY A 195 8.05 24.49 18.34
CA GLY A 195 7.96 23.41 17.35
C GLY A 195 7.30 23.87 16.05
N GLU A 196 7.90 23.50 14.92
CA GLU A 196 7.33 23.72 13.59
C GLU A 196 6.17 22.75 13.34
N ARG A 197 5.33 23.05 12.34
CA ARG A 197 4.23 22.17 11.93
C ARG A 197 4.43 21.74 10.50
N VAL A 198 4.24 20.46 10.25
CA VAL A 198 4.22 19.89 8.90
C VAL A 198 2.80 19.55 8.50
N ASN A 199 2.49 19.70 7.21
CA ASN A 199 1.16 19.39 6.69
C ASN A 199 0.89 17.88 6.80
N MET A 200 -0.22 17.51 7.44
CA MET A 200 -0.60 16.11 7.61
C MET A 200 -2.12 15.99 7.78
N PRO A 201 -2.87 16.15 6.69
CA PRO A 201 -4.30 16.40 6.76
C PRO A 201 -5.11 15.11 6.85
N VAL A 202 -4.57 13.97 6.40
CA VAL A 202 -5.30 12.69 6.37
C VAL A 202 -4.81 11.76 7.49
N PRO A 203 -5.71 11.08 8.22
CA PRO A 203 -5.33 10.02 9.14
C PRO A 203 -4.72 8.82 8.41
N ILE A 204 -3.46 8.48 8.71
CA ILE A 204 -2.76 7.29 8.22
C ILE A 204 -2.68 6.28 9.37
N VAL A 205 -3.67 5.39 9.46
CA VAL A 205 -3.94 4.54 10.62
C VAL A 205 -4.24 3.11 10.18
N LEU A 206 -3.99 2.13 11.05
CA LEU A 206 -4.27 0.72 10.81
C LEU A 206 -5.43 0.24 11.71
N PRO A 207 -6.65 0.05 11.20
CA PRO A 207 -7.77 -0.44 11.99
C PRO A 207 -7.60 -1.92 12.37
N ILE A 208 -7.93 -2.27 13.61
CA ILE A 208 -7.89 -3.65 14.10
C ILE A 208 -9.17 -3.98 14.91
N ASN A 209 -9.55 -5.26 14.92
CA ASN A 209 -10.69 -5.76 15.70
C ASN A 209 -10.26 -6.20 17.12
N ASP A 210 -11.23 -6.59 17.95
CA ASP A 210 -10.97 -7.05 19.32
C ASP A 210 -10.02 -8.25 19.39
N ALA A 211 -10.18 -9.27 18.53
CA ALA A 211 -9.29 -10.44 18.55
C ALA A 211 -7.85 -10.07 18.19
N THR A 212 -7.65 -9.22 17.20
CA THR A 212 -6.31 -8.73 16.85
C THR A 212 -5.72 -7.94 18.02
N LYS A 213 -6.50 -7.06 18.66
CA LYS A 213 -6.07 -6.32 19.87
C LYS A 213 -5.66 -7.27 21.01
N GLU A 214 -6.45 -8.29 21.29
CA GLU A 214 -6.17 -9.30 22.33
C GLU A 214 -4.92 -10.12 21.97
N HIS A 215 -4.77 -10.51 20.71
CA HIS A 215 -3.62 -11.26 20.20
C HIS A 215 -2.32 -10.46 20.29
N ILE A 216 -2.37 -9.15 20.04
CA ILE A 216 -1.22 -8.25 20.25
C ILE A 216 -0.84 -8.18 21.74
N GLY A 217 -1.83 -8.12 22.64
CA GLY A 217 -1.63 -8.20 24.08
C GLY A 217 -0.54 -7.24 24.60
N GLN A 218 0.55 -7.80 25.12
CA GLN A 218 1.70 -7.04 25.67
C GLN A 218 2.96 -7.12 24.79
N PHE A 219 2.85 -7.67 23.58
CA PHE A 219 3.99 -7.75 22.67
C PHE A 219 4.51 -6.36 22.31
N LYS A 220 5.84 -6.24 22.22
CA LYS A 220 6.51 -4.99 21.82
C LYS A 220 6.75 -4.88 20.32
N GLN A 221 6.52 -5.96 19.60
CA GLN A 221 6.64 -6.03 18.14
C GLN A 221 5.53 -6.92 17.60
N VAL A 222 5.04 -6.58 16.41
CA VAL A 222 4.09 -7.41 15.65
C VAL A 222 4.55 -7.46 14.20
N VAL A 223 4.19 -8.53 13.50
CA VAL A 223 4.49 -8.70 12.08
C VAL A 223 3.27 -8.29 11.27
N LEU A 224 3.44 -7.37 10.34
CA LEU A 224 2.40 -6.96 9.40
C LEU A 224 2.45 -7.86 8.17
N VAL A 225 1.33 -8.51 7.85
CA VAL A 225 1.24 -9.52 6.78
C VAL A 225 0.19 -9.16 5.75
N SER A 226 0.45 -9.44 4.47
CA SER A 226 -0.53 -9.28 3.38
C SER A 226 -1.61 -10.39 3.42
N PRO A 227 -2.71 -10.26 2.65
CA PRO A 227 -3.69 -11.35 2.50
C PRO A 227 -3.10 -12.64 1.91
N SER A 228 -2.02 -12.54 1.14
CA SER A 228 -1.28 -13.68 0.59
C SER A 228 -0.33 -14.36 1.60
N GLY A 229 -0.23 -13.82 2.82
CA GLY A 229 0.66 -14.31 3.88
C GLY A 229 2.10 -13.81 3.77
N GLU A 230 2.38 -12.82 2.92
CA GLU A 230 3.70 -12.22 2.81
C GLU A 230 3.98 -11.30 4.01
N GLU A 231 5.11 -11.51 4.67
CA GLU A 231 5.55 -10.71 5.82
C GLU A 231 6.20 -9.42 5.30
N LEU A 232 5.52 -8.29 5.46
CA LEU A 232 5.91 -7.02 4.83
C LEU A 232 6.72 -6.12 5.76
N ALA A 233 6.40 -6.09 7.05
CA ALA A 233 7.03 -5.17 8.00
C ALA A 233 6.94 -5.67 9.45
N LEU A 234 7.86 -5.19 10.28
CA LEU A 234 7.69 -5.16 11.73
C LEU A 234 7.03 -3.83 12.13
N LEU A 235 6.10 -3.89 13.09
CA LEU A 235 5.61 -2.70 13.79
C LEU A 235 6.09 -2.75 15.24
N ASN A 236 6.91 -1.77 15.60
CA ASN A 236 7.56 -1.62 16.91
C ASN A 236 6.72 -0.75 17.86
N ASP A 237 6.74 -1.13 19.13
CA ASP A 237 6.07 -0.45 20.24
C ASP A 237 4.59 -0.17 19.97
N PRO A 238 3.76 -1.19 19.72
CA PRO A 238 2.36 -1.02 19.36
C PRO A 238 1.58 -0.23 20.43
N GLU A 239 0.71 0.67 19.97
CA GLU A 239 -0.27 1.40 20.78
C GLU A 239 -1.65 1.21 20.16
N VAL A 240 -2.56 0.66 20.94
CA VAL A 240 -3.94 0.42 20.52
C VAL A 240 -4.85 1.45 21.20
N TYR A 241 -5.64 2.17 20.42
CA TYR A 241 -6.57 3.21 20.89
C TYR A 241 -7.89 3.17 20.14
N ASP A 242 -8.93 3.83 20.66
CA ASP A 242 -10.27 3.81 20.09
C ASP A 242 -10.33 4.49 18.72
N HIS A 243 -10.99 3.86 17.76
CA HIS A 243 -11.12 4.41 16.40
C HIS A 243 -12.08 5.59 16.32
N ARG A 244 -13.17 5.58 17.11
CA ARG A 244 -14.22 6.62 17.10
C ARG A 244 -14.66 6.99 15.68
N LYS A 245 -15.08 5.99 14.91
CA LYS A 245 -15.33 6.06 13.44
C LYS A 245 -16.16 7.27 13.02
N GLU A 246 -17.28 7.54 13.67
CA GLU A 246 -18.16 8.68 13.34
C GLU A 246 -17.41 10.03 13.44
N GLU A 247 -16.62 10.22 14.50
CA GLU A 247 -15.81 11.42 14.69
C GLU A 247 -14.70 11.52 13.63
N ARG A 248 -14.01 10.41 13.34
CA ARG A 248 -13.01 10.34 12.26
C ARG A 248 -13.62 10.79 10.93
N ILE A 249 -14.78 10.24 10.60
CA ILE A 249 -15.45 10.45 9.31
C ILE A 249 -15.93 11.89 9.20
N THR A 250 -16.70 12.37 10.17
CA THR A 250 -17.23 13.74 10.14
C THR A 250 -16.13 14.80 10.06
N ARG A 251 -15.00 14.62 10.76
CA ARG A 251 -13.87 15.54 10.68
C ARG A 251 -13.07 15.42 9.38
N THR A 252 -12.89 14.21 8.86
CA THR A 252 -12.10 13.98 7.63
C THR A 252 -12.85 14.41 6.37
N PHE A 253 -14.12 14.05 6.26
CA PHE A 253 -14.93 14.27 5.05
C PHE A 253 -15.82 15.52 5.15
N GLY A 254 -16.05 16.05 6.35
CA GLY A 254 -17.01 17.15 6.56
C GLY A 254 -18.47 16.73 6.34
N ALA A 255 -18.73 15.44 6.12
CA ALA A 255 -20.05 14.86 5.88
C ALA A 255 -20.10 13.40 6.35
N MET A 256 -21.30 12.94 6.70
CA MET A 256 -21.59 11.55 7.03
C MET A 256 -22.44 10.96 5.89
N ASP A 257 -21.78 10.44 4.85
CA ASP A 257 -22.43 9.80 3.70
C ASP A 257 -22.02 8.31 3.66
N ASN A 258 -22.88 7.41 4.12
CA ASN A 258 -22.55 5.99 4.22
C ASN A 258 -22.36 5.32 2.85
N GLY A 259 -22.87 5.91 1.77
CA GLY A 259 -22.65 5.43 0.40
C GLY A 259 -21.34 5.95 -0.22
N HIS A 260 -20.64 6.86 0.46
CA HIS A 260 -19.29 7.26 0.06
C HIS A 260 -18.33 6.07 0.24
N PRO A 261 -17.57 5.69 -0.81
CA PRO A 261 -16.93 4.38 -0.87
C PRO A 261 -15.84 4.22 0.21
N TYR A 262 -15.02 5.24 0.50
CA TYR A 262 -14.04 5.15 1.58
C TYR A 262 -14.67 5.25 2.99
N ILE A 263 -15.83 5.90 3.14
CA ILE A 263 -16.54 5.97 4.42
C ILE A 263 -17.09 4.58 4.74
N ALA A 264 -17.65 3.89 3.75
CA ALA A 264 -18.10 2.52 3.88
C ALA A 264 -16.96 1.59 4.36
N GLU A 265 -15.74 1.74 3.84
CA GLU A 265 -14.58 0.97 4.31
C GLU A 265 -14.17 1.29 5.75
N ILE A 266 -14.26 2.56 6.18
CA ILE A 266 -14.03 2.92 7.60
C ILE A 266 -15.10 2.28 8.51
N LEU A 267 -16.37 2.32 8.09
CA LEU A 267 -17.48 1.77 8.89
C LEU A 267 -17.35 0.25 9.08
N LYS A 268 -16.92 -0.48 8.05
CA LYS A 268 -16.69 -1.93 8.09
C LYS A 268 -15.43 -2.35 8.86
N SER A 269 -14.44 -1.46 8.98
CA SER A 269 -13.16 -1.76 9.62
C SER A 269 -13.28 -1.99 11.14
N GLY A 270 -12.19 -2.37 11.82
CA GLY A 270 -12.19 -2.59 13.27
C GLY A 270 -12.46 -1.34 14.11
N ASP A 271 -12.84 -1.54 15.38
CA ASP A 271 -13.20 -0.46 16.32
C ASP A 271 -12.00 0.17 17.05
N TYR A 272 -10.80 -0.38 16.86
CA TYR A 272 -9.55 0.20 17.36
C TYR A 272 -8.60 0.54 16.21
N LEU A 273 -7.64 1.39 16.52
CA LEU A 273 -6.52 1.73 15.65
C LEU A 273 -5.21 1.28 16.32
N LEU A 274 -4.31 0.75 15.50
CA LEU A 274 -2.96 0.35 15.87
C LEU A 274 -1.96 1.39 15.34
N GLY A 275 -1.27 2.06 16.26
CA GLY A 275 -0.13 2.94 15.99
C GLY A 275 1.19 2.31 16.42
N GLY A 276 2.29 2.72 15.80
CA GLY A 276 3.63 2.21 16.09
C GLY A 276 4.63 2.58 15.00
N GLU A 277 5.92 2.37 15.22
CA GLU A 277 6.94 2.61 14.19
C GLU A 277 7.02 1.40 13.26
N ILE A 278 7.18 1.63 11.95
CA ILE A 278 7.32 0.53 10.99
C ILE A 278 8.76 0.34 10.56
N GLU A 279 9.10 -0.92 10.33
CA GLU A 279 10.36 -1.35 9.73
C GLU A 279 10.02 -2.32 8.60
N LEU A 280 10.20 -1.88 7.35
CA LEU A 280 9.94 -2.74 6.20
C LEU A 280 10.92 -3.93 6.18
N LEU A 281 10.40 -5.14 5.98
CA LEU A 281 11.22 -6.33 5.79
C LEU A 281 11.75 -6.42 4.35
N SER A 282 10.98 -5.90 3.40
CA SER A 282 11.32 -5.85 1.98
C SER A 282 10.67 -4.64 1.31
N ARG A 283 11.16 -4.26 0.12
CA ARG A 283 10.49 -3.22 -0.69
C ARG A 283 9.15 -3.78 -1.15
N ILE A 284 8.08 -3.01 -0.91
CA ILE A 284 6.74 -3.38 -1.36
C ILE A 284 6.70 -3.41 -2.88
N LYS A 285 6.24 -4.55 -3.41
CA LYS A 285 6.01 -4.78 -4.83
C LYS A 285 4.63 -5.35 -5.02
N TYR A 286 4.01 -5.02 -6.15
CA TYR A 286 2.69 -5.53 -6.50
C TYR A 286 2.76 -6.65 -7.53
N ASN A 287 3.88 -6.77 -8.26
CA ASN A 287 4.08 -7.77 -9.31
C ASN A 287 2.94 -7.75 -10.36
N ASP A 288 2.47 -6.55 -10.69
CA ASP A 288 1.33 -6.29 -11.58
C ASP A 288 1.77 -5.66 -12.92
N ASP A 289 3.03 -5.86 -13.29
CA ASP A 289 3.73 -5.25 -14.44
C ASP A 289 3.87 -3.71 -14.39
N LEU A 290 3.54 -3.07 -13.27
CA LEU A 290 3.63 -1.61 -13.11
C LEU A 290 4.68 -1.15 -12.09
N ASP A 291 5.42 -2.07 -11.46
CA ASP A 291 6.38 -1.72 -10.40
C ASP A 291 7.51 -0.80 -10.88
N GLU A 292 7.86 -0.82 -12.18
CA GLU A 292 8.84 0.12 -12.76
C GLU A 292 8.40 1.59 -12.72
N TYR A 293 7.10 1.83 -12.63
CA TYR A 293 6.53 3.17 -12.50
C TYR A 293 6.42 3.62 -11.03
N ARG A 294 6.61 2.72 -10.05
CA ARG A 294 6.50 3.00 -8.61
C ARG A 294 7.83 3.47 -8.05
N LEU A 295 8.23 4.67 -8.47
CA LEU A 295 9.45 5.33 -8.00
C LEU A 295 9.23 5.91 -6.59
N THR A 296 10.18 5.65 -5.69
CA THR A 296 10.20 6.27 -4.35
C THR A 296 10.44 7.79 -4.46
N PRO A 297 10.15 8.58 -3.42
CA PRO A 297 10.54 9.99 -3.36
C PRO A 297 12.04 10.21 -3.63
N THR A 298 12.90 9.32 -3.13
CA THR A 298 14.36 9.35 -3.37
C THR A 298 14.70 9.09 -4.84
N GLU A 299 14.11 8.05 -5.44
CA GLU A 299 14.29 7.72 -6.85
C GLU A 299 13.77 8.83 -7.79
N LEU A 300 12.66 9.48 -7.44
CA LEU A 300 12.12 10.62 -8.18
C LEU A 300 13.05 11.83 -8.15
N ARG A 301 13.53 12.22 -6.97
CA ARG A 301 14.50 13.33 -6.83
C ARG A 301 15.74 13.08 -7.69
N LYS A 302 16.32 11.89 -7.58
CA LYS A 302 17.45 11.46 -8.41
C LYS A 302 17.11 11.55 -9.91
N ARG A 303 15.92 11.10 -10.30
CA ARG A 303 15.48 11.16 -11.71
C ARG A 303 15.36 12.60 -12.21
N PHE A 304 14.84 13.52 -11.40
CA PHE A 304 14.76 14.94 -11.76
C PHE A 304 16.16 15.57 -11.89
N ASP A 305 17.09 15.21 -11.00
CA ASP A 305 18.49 15.67 -11.06
C ASP A 305 19.19 15.16 -12.32
N GLU A 306 19.01 13.89 -12.68
CA GLU A 306 19.55 13.29 -13.91
C GLU A 306 18.98 13.94 -15.18
N MET A 307 17.75 14.45 -15.12
CA MET A 307 17.12 15.22 -16.20
C MET A 307 17.59 16.68 -16.24
N GLY A 308 18.40 17.13 -15.27
CA GLY A 308 18.83 18.51 -15.14
C GLY A 308 17.67 19.48 -14.91
N ALA A 309 16.62 19.03 -14.22
CA ALA A 309 15.45 19.85 -13.93
C ALA A 309 15.85 21.04 -13.06
N ASP A 310 15.54 22.27 -13.49
CA ASP A 310 15.70 23.46 -12.64
C ASP A 310 14.43 23.77 -11.83
N VAL A 311 13.29 23.20 -12.23
CA VAL A 311 12.03 23.23 -11.50
C VAL A 311 11.20 21.99 -11.83
N VAL A 312 10.47 21.48 -10.83
CA VAL A 312 9.58 20.33 -10.99
C VAL A 312 8.13 20.75 -10.72
N LEU A 313 7.25 20.45 -11.68
CA LEU A 313 5.81 20.68 -11.53
C LEU A 313 5.08 19.33 -11.44
N ALA A 314 4.26 19.14 -10.42
CA ALA A 314 3.49 17.92 -10.24
C ALA A 314 2.04 18.08 -10.69
N PHE A 315 1.54 17.07 -11.40
CA PHE A 315 0.13 16.93 -11.76
C PHE A 315 -0.41 15.60 -11.23
N GLN A 316 -1.23 15.69 -10.17
CA GLN A 316 -1.96 14.55 -9.63
C GLN A 316 -3.13 14.17 -10.54
N THR A 317 -3.27 12.89 -10.85
CA THR A 317 -4.44 12.38 -11.56
C THR A 317 -4.91 11.02 -11.07
N ARG A 318 -6.23 10.83 -11.03
CA ARG A 318 -6.87 9.50 -10.89
C ARG A 318 -7.64 9.07 -12.15
N ASN A 319 -7.65 9.93 -13.17
CA ASN A 319 -8.44 9.75 -14.39
C ASN A 319 -7.53 9.69 -15.63
N PRO A 320 -8.02 9.12 -16.75
CA PRO A 320 -7.36 9.25 -18.04
C PRO A 320 -7.13 10.72 -18.41
N THR A 321 -5.99 11.00 -19.03
CA THR A 321 -5.59 12.36 -19.39
C THR A 321 -6.19 12.74 -20.74
N HIS A 322 -7.07 13.73 -20.75
CA HIS A 322 -7.64 14.33 -21.96
C HIS A 322 -7.11 15.76 -22.15
N ALA A 323 -7.55 16.45 -23.21
CA ALA A 323 -7.01 17.75 -23.61
C ALA A 323 -7.14 18.84 -22.55
N GLY A 324 -8.07 18.70 -21.60
CA GLY A 324 -8.25 19.66 -20.52
C GLY A 324 -7.08 19.58 -19.55
N HIS A 325 -6.76 18.37 -19.09
CA HIS A 325 -5.58 18.10 -18.25
C HIS A 325 -4.29 18.48 -18.98
N ALA A 326 -4.15 18.10 -20.27
CA ALA A 326 -2.98 18.47 -21.07
C ALA A 326 -2.81 19.98 -21.21
N TYR A 327 -3.91 20.74 -21.38
CA TYR A 327 -3.85 22.20 -21.39
C TYR A 327 -3.34 22.77 -20.06
N LEU A 328 -3.83 22.28 -18.92
CA LEU A 328 -3.34 22.72 -17.61
C LEU A 328 -1.84 22.48 -17.45
N MET A 329 -1.38 21.27 -17.80
CA MET A 329 0.04 20.89 -17.69
C MET A 329 0.94 21.70 -18.62
N ASN A 330 0.56 21.81 -19.90
CA ASN A 330 1.34 22.57 -20.89
C ASN A 330 1.37 24.06 -20.55
N ASN A 331 0.24 24.65 -20.14
CA ASN A 331 0.20 26.05 -19.77
C ASN A 331 0.95 26.34 -18.46
N ALA A 332 0.89 25.44 -17.48
CA ALA A 332 1.73 25.55 -16.27
C ALA A 332 3.22 25.59 -16.63
N ARG A 333 3.66 24.69 -17.52
CA ARG A 333 5.03 24.68 -18.03
C ARG A 333 5.41 25.97 -18.77
N GLU A 334 4.54 26.47 -19.64
CA GLU A 334 4.75 27.76 -20.34
C GLU A 334 4.89 28.93 -19.36
N GLN A 335 4.08 28.97 -18.30
CA GLN A 335 4.19 30.00 -17.26
C GLN A 335 5.54 29.94 -16.54
N LEU A 336 6.07 28.74 -16.25
CA LEU A 336 7.39 28.58 -15.64
C LEU A 336 8.50 29.05 -16.59
N ILE A 337 8.43 28.70 -17.88
CA ILE A 337 9.40 29.20 -18.87
C ILE A 337 9.37 30.74 -18.94
N ALA A 338 8.17 31.34 -18.90
CA ALA A 338 8.01 32.80 -18.89
C ALA A 338 8.56 33.45 -17.62
N GLN A 339 8.56 32.73 -16.48
CA GLN A 339 9.19 33.16 -15.23
C GLN A 339 10.73 33.03 -15.25
N GLY A 340 11.30 32.39 -16.26
CA GLY A 340 12.74 32.35 -16.50
C GLY A 340 13.38 30.97 -16.41
N TYR A 341 12.67 29.98 -15.88
CA TYR A 341 13.12 28.58 -15.82
C TYR A 341 13.42 28.04 -17.23
N LYS A 342 14.52 27.30 -17.36
CA LYS A 342 15.07 26.77 -18.60
C LYS A 342 14.66 25.34 -18.85
N ASN A 343 14.53 24.52 -17.80
CA ASN A 343 14.20 23.11 -17.93
C ASN A 343 13.11 22.64 -16.93
N PRO A 344 11.86 23.17 -17.02
CA PRO A 344 10.78 22.67 -16.19
C PRO A 344 10.42 21.24 -16.56
N VAL A 345 10.47 20.34 -15.58
CA VAL A 345 10.07 18.94 -15.71
C VAL A 345 8.68 18.73 -15.10
N LEU A 346 7.81 18.08 -15.86
CA LEU A 346 6.50 17.62 -15.40
C LEU A 346 6.63 16.24 -14.76
N TRP A 347 6.15 16.11 -13.53
CA TRP A 347 5.78 14.82 -12.98
C TRP A 347 4.29 14.57 -13.20
N LEU A 348 3.99 13.75 -14.21
CA LEU A 348 2.66 13.18 -14.40
C LEU A 348 2.48 12.06 -13.38
N SER A 349 1.66 12.31 -12.37
CA SER A 349 1.62 11.51 -11.15
C SER A 349 0.26 10.81 -11.00
N PRO A 350 0.01 9.70 -11.72
CA PRO A 350 -1.20 8.92 -11.52
C PRO A 350 -1.22 8.28 -10.13
N LEU A 351 -2.35 8.37 -9.44
CA LEU A 351 -2.60 7.63 -8.21
C LEU A 351 -2.73 6.14 -8.50
N GLY A 352 -2.03 5.30 -7.74
CA GLY A 352 -1.98 3.84 -7.92
C GLY A 352 -2.52 3.00 -6.77
N GLY A 353 -2.76 3.59 -5.60
CA GLY A 353 -3.44 2.90 -4.51
C GLY A 353 -4.93 2.69 -4.79
N TRP A 354 -5.67 2.23 -3.78
CA TRP A 354 -7.09 1.95 -3.89
C TRP A 354 -7.90 3.09 -4.52
N THR A 355 -8.85 2.71 -5.39
CA THR A 355 -9.84 3.61 -6.01
C THR A 355 -11.21 2.95 -6.02
N LYS A 356 -12.27 3.76 -6.04
CA LYS A 356 -13.66 3.27 -6.14
C LYS A 356 -13.92 2.51 -7.44
N GLU A 357 -14.90 1.62 -7.43
CA GLU A 357 -15.11 0.61 -8.48
C GLU A 357 -15.40 1.15 -9.89
N ASP A 358 -16.01 2.34 -10.01
CA ASP A 358 -16.36 2.95 -11.30
C ASP A 358 -15.28 3.88 -11.86
N ASP A 359 -14.15 4.04 -11.16
CA ASP A 359 -12.96 4.70 -11.71
C ASP A 359 -12.25 3.76 -12.72
N VAL A 360 -11.51 4.36 -13.66
CA VAL A 360 -10.79 3.60 -14.68
C VAL A 360 -9.61 2.86 -14.01
N PRO A 361 -9.45 1.54 -14.23
CA PRO A 361 -8.36 0.73 -13.68
C PRO A 361 -6.97 1.33 -13.90
N LEU A 362 -6.06 1.10 -12.96
CA LEU A 362 -4.71 1.67 -12.98
C LEU A 362 -3.93 1.28 -14.24
N ASP A 363 -3.95 0.00 -14.62
CA ASP A 363 -3.24 -0.51 -15.80
C ASP A 363 -3.74 0.14 -17.11
N VAL A 364 -5.04 0.41 -17.19
CA VAL A 364 -5.66 1.13 -18.31
C VAL A 364 -5.22 2.59 -18.33
N ARG A 365 -5.17 3.25 -17.16
CA ARG A 365 -4.74 4.64 -17.05
C ARG A 365 -3.27 4.81 -17.42
N VAL A 366 -2.38 3.94 -16.94
CA VAL A 366 -0.94 4.01 -17.26
C VAL A 366 -0.73 3.80 -18.76
N ARG A 367 -1.32 2.77 -19.38
CA ARG A 367 -1.24 2.56 -20.83
C ARG A 367 -1.79 3.75 -21.63
N GLN A 368 -2.86 4.38 -21.14
CA GLN A 368 -3.40 5.59 -21.75
C GLN A 368 -2.44 6.78 -21.60
N HIS A 369 -1.75 6.91 -20.46
CA HIS A 369 -0.75 7.96 -20.23
C HIS A 369 0.50 7.78 -21.10
N GLU A 370 1.00 6.55 -21.25
CA GLU A 370 2.06 6.23 -22.20
C GLU A 370 1.68 6.60 -23.63
N ALA A 371 0.44 6.29 -24.03
CA ALA A 371 -0.07 6.58 -25.36
C ALA A 371 -0.11 8.09 -25.65
N ILE A 372 -0.49 8.92 -24.68
CA ILE A 372 -0.51 10.37 -24.88
C ILE A 372 0.89 11.02 -24.90
N LEU A 373 1.85 10.44 -24.18
CA LEU A 373 3.25 10.86 -24.20
C LEU A 373 3.90 10.49 -25.54
N ARG A 374 3.69 9.25 -25.99
CA ARG A 374 4.17 8.77 -27.29
C ARG A 374 3.64 9.61 -28.45
N ASP A 375 2.36 9.95 -28.42
CA ASP A 375 1.68 10.64 -29.51
C ASP A 375 1.77 12.19 -29.40
N GLY A 376 2.56 12.71 -28.47
CA GLY A 376 2.94 14.13 -28.40
C GLY A 376 1.87 15.08 -27.84
N MET A 377 0.94 14.58 -27.03
CA MET A 377 -0.03 15.43 -26.32
C MET A 377 0.60 16.14 -25.12
N LEU A 378 1.59 15.49 -24.51
CA LEU A 378 2.53 16.01 -23.54
C LEU A 378 3.93 15.71 -24.07
N ASP A 379 4.89 16.59 -23.77
CA ASP A 379 6.28 16.39 -24.17
C ASP A 379 6.91 15.27 -23.33
N LYS A 380 7.35 14.18 -23.98
CA LYS A 380 7.93 13.02 -23.31
C LYS A 380 9.28 13.34 -22.67
N GLU A 381 10.09 14.20 -23.30
CA GLU A 381 11.47 14.47 -22.84
C GLU A 381 11.49 15.31 -21.57
N SER A 382 10.50 16.17 -21.36
CA SER A 382 10.32 16.96 -20.13
C SER A 382 9.25 16.39 -19.18
N THR A 383 8.90 15.10 -19.30
CA THR A 383 7.90 14.46 -18.43
C THR A 383 8.41 13.17 -17.79
N VAL A 384 8.25 13.05 -16.47
CA VAL A 384 8.36 11.79 -15.72
C VAL A 384 6.95 11.26 -15.46
N LEU A 385 6.66 10.05 -15.94
CA LEU A 385 5.46 9.29 -15.58
C LEU A 385 5.82 8.37 -14.41
N ALA A 386 5.26 8.63 -13.23
CA ALA A 386 5.49 7.78 -12.05
C ALA A 386 4.26 7.71 -11.15
N ILE A 387 3.92 6.50 -10.74
CA ILE A 387 2.76 6.16 -9.93
C ILE A 387 2.99 6.62 -8.49
N TRP A 388 1.99 7.29 -7.92
CA TRP A 388 1.94 7.64 -6.51
C TRP A 388 1.10 6.60 -5.73
N PRO A 389 1.64 5.94 -4.69
CA PRO A 389 1.04 4.71 -4.16
C PRO A 389 -0.15 4.90 -3.21
N SER A 390 -0.45 6.14 -2.80
CA SER A 390 -1.52 6.39 -1.82
C SER A 390 -2.90 5.89 -2.27
N PRO A 391 -3.73 5.37 -1.35
CA PRO A 391 -5.16 5.24 -1.56
C PRO A 391 -5.81 6.58 -1.88
N MET A 392 -6.86 6.56 -2.70
CA MET A 392 -7.74 7.70 -2.96
C MET A 392 -8.85 7.71 -1.92
N ILE A 393 -8.88 8.73 -1.06
CA ILE A 393 -9.86 8.81 0.03
C ILE A 393 -11.16 9.47 -0.44
N TYR A 394 -11.12 10.34 -1.45
CA TYR A 394 -12.21 11.22 -1.90
C TYR A 394 -12.66 12.26 -0.86
N ALA A 395 -11.70 12.79 -0.08
CA ALA A 395 -11.91 13.78 0.98
C ALA A 395 -11.71 15.25 0.53
N GLY A 396 -11.77 15.53 -0.78
CA GLY A 396 -11.86 16.90 -1.33
C GLY A 396 -10.76 17.86 -0.83
N PRO A 397 -11.12 19.02 -0.25
CA PRO A 397 -10.15 20.02 0.22
C PRO A 397 -9.17 19.53 1.29
N ARG A 398 -9.53 18.49 2.05
CA ARG A 398 -8.63 17.90 3.04
C ARG A 398 -7.61 16.98 2.37
N GLU A 399 -8.03 16.21 1.38
CA GLU A 399 -7.16 15.28 0.67
C GLU A 399 -6.22 15.96 -0.32
N VAL A 400 -6.64 17.06 -0.97
CA VAL A 400 -5.75 17.76 -1.91
C VAL A 400 -4.49 18.31 -1.23
N GLN A 401 -4.57 18.64 0.06
CA GLN A 401 -3.41 18.97 0.89
C GLN A 401 -2.45 17.77 0.97
N TRP A 402 -2.96 16.56 1.22
CA TRP A 402 -2.17 15.32 1.22
C TRP A 402 -1.53 15.03 -0.15
N HIS A 403 -2.29 15.25 -1.22
CA HIS A 403 -1.80 15.09 -2.60
C HIS A 403 -0.64 16.03 -2.89
N ALA A 404 -0.72 17.28 -2.45
CA ALA A 404 0.30 18.31 -2.63
C ALA A 404 1.53 18.05 -1.75
N LYS A 405 1.31 17.78 -0.46
CA LYS A 405 2.36 17.47 0.52
C LYS A 405 3.23 16.29 0.10
N SER A 406 2.60 15.20 -0.36
CA SER A 406 3.35 14.03 -0.84
C SER A 406 4.26 14.36 -2.03
N ARG A 407 3.84 15.32 -2.87
CA ARG A 407 4.61 15.77 -4.03
C ARG A 407 5.76 16.69 -3.63
N LYS A 408 5.53 17.56 -2.65
CA LYS A 408 6.60 18.34 -2.00
C LYS A 408 7.68 17.40 -1.44
N ASN A 409 7.28 16.32 -0.77
CA ASN A 409 8.21 15.31 -0.25
C ASN A 409 9.05 14.60 -1.32
N ALA A 410 8.52 14.43 -2.53
CA ALA A 410 9.27 13.87 -3.67
C ALA A 410 10.00 14.91 -4.54
N GLY A 411 10.04 16.18 -4.12
CA GLY A 411 10.83 17.22 -4.79
C GLY A 411 10.09 18.00 -5.87
N ALA A 412 8.76 17.89 -5.94
CA ALA A 412 7.99 18.87 -6.69
C ALA A 412 8.11 20.24 -6.02
N SER A 413 8.09 21.31 -6.81
CA SER A 413 8.18 22.70 -6.35
C SER A 413 6.92 23.49 -6.66
N PHE A 414 6.22 23.05 -7.71
CA PHE A 414 4.91 23.53 -8.10
C PHE A 414 3.91 22.38 -8.10
N PHE A 415 2.68 22.67 -7.67
CA PHE A 415 1.58 21.73 -7.75
C PHE A 415 0.41 22.33 -8.51
N VAL A 416 -0.02 21.62 -9.56
CA VAL A 416 -1.13 22.05 -10.41
C VAL A 416 -2.44 21.56 -9.81
N VAL A 417 -3.37 22.50 -9.59
CA VAL A 417 -4.68 22.19 -9.00
C VAL A 417 -5.81 22.84 -9.80
N GLY A 418 -6.84 22.04 -10.10
CA GLY A 418 -8.05 22.46 -10.81
C GLY A 418 -9.26 22.68 -9.90
N ARG A 419 -10.46 22.69 -10.50
CA ARG A 419 -11.74 22.67 -9.76
C ARG A 419 -12.00 21.30 -9.16
N ASP A 420 -12.56 21.28 -7.95
CA ASP A 420 -13.05 20.10 -7.23
C ASP A 420 -11.99 18.99 -7.11
N PRO A 421 -10.75 19.32 -6.70
CA PRO A 421 -9.71 18.32 -6.56
C PRO A 421 -10.11 17.33 -5.46
N ALA A 422 -9.86 16.05 -5.72
CA ALA A 422 -10.23 14.95 -4.83
C ALA A 422 -11.74 14.85 -4.48
N GLY A 423 -12.61 15.55 -5.21
CA GLY A 423 -14.05 15.53 -4.96
C GLY A 423 -14.76 14.27 -5.45
N ILE A 424 -15.98 14.11 -4.93
CA ILE A 424 -16.96 13.09 -5.32
C ILE A 424 -18.38 13.66 -5.15
N LYS A 425 -19.35 13.05 -5.82
CA LYS A 425 -20.78 13.36 -5.68
C LYS A 425 -21.37 12.69 -4.46
N ARG A 426 -22.47 13.24 -3.95
CA ARG A 426 -23.27 12.62 -2.90
C ARG A 426 -23.86 11.29 -3.36
N SER A 427 -24.03 10.33 -2.44
CA SER A 427 -24.60 9.01 -2.75
C SER A 427 -26.13 8.96 -2.72
N ASP A 428 -26.78 9.96 -2.10
CA ASP A 428 -28.22 10.02 -1.84
C ASP A 428 -29.11 10.31 -3.07
N GLY A 429 -28.53 10.26 -4.26
CA GLY A 429 -29.22 10.52 -5.53
C GLY A 429 -29.35 12.00 -5.88
N ASP A 430 -28.98 12.90 -4.97
CA ASP A 430 -28.72 14.30 -5.31
C ASP A 430 -27.50 14.37 -6.23
N LYS A 431 -27.57 15.20 -7.27
CA LYS A 431 -26.51 15.30 -8.28
C LYS A 431 -25.38 16.22 -7.87
N ASP A 432 -25.52 16.88 -6.74
CA ASP A 432 -24.57 17.85 -6.22
C ASP A 432 -23.25 17.21 -5.77
N ASP A 433 -22.18 17.99 -5.88
CA ASP A 433 -20.84 17.64 -5.40
C ASP A 433 -20.82 17.72 -3.87
N ILE A 434 -20.10 16.84 -3.16
CA ILE A 434 -19.97 16.92 -1.69
C ILE A 434 -19.28 18.22 -1.28
N TYR A 435 -18.31 18.67 -2.07
CA TYR A 435 -17.49 19.84 -1.79
C TYR A 435 -17.77 20.96 -2.78
N ALA A 436 -17.68 22.20 -2.32
CA ALA A 436 -17.69 23.33 -3.24
C ALA A 436 -16.44 23.30 -4.13
N GLY A 437 -16.62 23.44 -5.44
CA GLY A 437 -15.57 23.19 -6.42
C GLY A 437 -14.31 24.07 -6.30
N ASP A 438 -14.36 25.18 -5.56
CA ASP A 438 -13.22 26.07 -5.38
C ASP A 438 -12.49 25.89 -4.04
N HIS A 439 -13.10 25.20 -3.07
CA HIS A 439 -12.55 25.09 -1.72
C HIS A 439 -11.20 24.39 -1.69
N GLY A 440 -10.99 23.35 -2.51
CA GLY A 440 -9.70 22.68 -2.55
C GLY A 440 -8.54 23.59 -2.94
N ARG A 441 -8.79 24.56 -3.83
CA ARG A 441 -7.80 25.57 -4.22
C ARG A 441 -7.53 26.53 -3.06
N PHE A 442 -8.57 27.08 -2.46
CA PHE A 442 -8.43 28.08 -1.39
C PHE A 442 -7.79 27.50 -0.12
N VAL A 443 -8.22 26.31 0.30
CA VAL A 443 -7.67 25.64 1.49
C VAL A 443 -6.19 25.34 1.30
N LEU A 444 -5.77 24.91 0.11
CA LEU A 444 -4.37 24.58 -0.15
C LEU A 444 -3.44 25.79 -0.04
N HIS A 445 -3.88 26.98 -0.45
CA HIS A 445 -3.12 28.24 -0.31
C HIS A 445 -2.96 28.71 1.14
N MET A 446 -3.75 28.18 2.07
CA MET A 446 -3.73 28.55 3.50
C MET A 446 -3.34 27.37 4.40
N ALA A 447 -2.90 26.26 3.81
CA ALA A 447 -2.66 25.03 4.53
C ALA A 447 -1.37 25.14 5.37
N PRO A 448 -1.39 24.78 6.66
CA PRO A 448 -0.21 24.85 7.52
C PRO A 448 0.89 23.92 7.00
N GLY A 449 2.14 24.40 6.97
CA GLY A 449 3.31 23.66 6.45
C GLY A 449 3.47 23.72 4.92
N MET A 450 2.58 24.42 4.22
CA MET A 450 2.59 24.55 2.76
C MET A 450 2.94 25.97 2.29
N GLU A 451 3.39 26.84 3.18
CA GLU A 451 3.60 28.28 2.94
C GLU A 451 4.60 28.56 1.80
N GLU A 452 5.64 27.72 1.69
CA GLU A 452 6.68 27.83 0.66
C GLU A 452 6.40 27.01 -0.60
N PHE A 453 5.29 26.27 -0.64
CA PHE A 453 4.97 25.39 -1.77
C PHE A 453 4.10 26.11 -2.80
N ASN A 454 4.58 26.19 -4.04
CA ASN A 454 3.92 27.00 -5.06
C ASN A 454 2.72 26.27 -5.66
N ILE A 455 1.54 26.88 -5.57
CA ILE A 455 0.30 26.30 -6.10
C ILE A 455 -0.13 27.01 -7.39
N LEU A 456 -0.22 26.26 -8.49
CA LEU A 456 -0.73 26.75 -9.77
C LEU A 456 -2.20 26.40 -9.92
N SER A 457 -3.06 27.35 -9.58
CA SER A 457 -4.51 27.22 -9.62
C SER A 457 -5.07 27.53 -11.01
N PHE A 458 -5.84 26.60 -11.58
CA PHE A 458 -6.53 26.80 -12.84
C PHE A 458 -8.05 26.82 -12.66
N SER A 459 -8.71 27.69 -13.42
CA SER A 459 -10.17 27.68 -13.56
C SER A 459 -10.63 26.62 -14.56
N LYS A 460 -11.94 26.35 -14.58
CA LYS A 460 -12.52 25.38 -15.52
C LYS A 460 -12.24 25.78 -16.97
N VAL A 461 -11.79 24.80 -17.76
CA VAL A 461 -11.55 24.94 -19.20
C VAL A 461 -12.63 24.25 -20.02
N TYR A 462 -12.83 24.72 -21.25
CA TYR A 462 -13.88 24.30 -22.17
C TYR A 462 -13.26 23.99 -23.53
N TYR A 463 -13.89 23.11 -24.29
CA TYR A 463 -13.47 22.79 -25.64
C TYR A 463 -13.97 23.87 -26.60
N ASP A 464 -13.04 24.57 -27.25
CA ASP A 464 -13.36 25.56 -28.28
C ASP A 464 -13.52 24.86 -29.64
N VAL A 465 -14.72 24.97 -30.22
CA VAL A 465 -15.05 24.33 -31.50
C VAL A 465 -14.39 24.99 -32.71
N GLN A 466 -13.91 26.23 -32.60
CA GLN A 466 -13.21 26.93 -33.68
C GLN A 466 -11.72 26.57 -33.70
N ASP A 467 -11.11 26.49 -32.51
CA ASP A 467 -9.66 26.27 -32.38
C ASP A 467 -9.29 24.79 -32.19
N HIS A 468 -10.27 23.92 -31.94
CA HIS A 468 -10.08 22.49 -31.62
C HIS A 468 -9.16 22.26 -30.41
N LYS A 469 -9.25 23.15 -29.42
CA LYS A 469 -8.40 23.15 -28.22
C LYS A 469 -9.19 23.45 -26.96
N MET A 470 -8.70 22.96 -25.83
CA MET A 470 -9.22 23.32 -24.52
C MET A 470 -8.62 24.66 -24.07
N LYS A 471 -9.44 25.55 -23.52
CA LYS A 471 -9.00 26.83 -22.93
C LYS A 471 -10.08 27.46 -22.05
N PRO A 472 -9.79 28.53 -21.29
CA PRO A 472 -10.81 29.28 -20.57
C PRO A 472 -11.92 29.79 -21.51
N MET A 473 -13.14 29.86 -21.00
CA MET A 473 -14.29 30.34 -21.78
C MET A 473 -14.16 31.84 -22.08
N ASP A 474 -14.30 32.20 -23.35
CA ASP A 474 -14.44 33.58 -23.79
C ASP A 474 -15.93 33.99 -23.73
N SER A 475 -16.23 34.95 -22.85
CA SER A 475 -17.60 35.40 -22.60
C SER A 475 -18.26 36.09 -23.80
N SER A 476 -17.49 36.56 -24.78
CA SER A 476 -18.01 37.20 -26.00
C SER A 476 -18.57 36.22 -27.02
N ARG A 477 -18.21 34.93 -26.93
CA ARG A 477 -18.55 33.89 -27.90
C ARG A 477 -18.86 32.54 -27.24
N LYS A 478 -19.64 32.58 -26.16
CA LYS A 478 -19.97 31.41 -25.32
C LYS A 478 -20.49 30.20 -26.10
N GLN A 479 -21.20 30.44 -27.22
CA GLN A 479 -21.74 29.41 -28.10
C GLN A 479 -20.66 28.52 -28.76
N ASP A 480 -19.41 28.98 -28.82
CA ASP A 480 -18.31 28.23 -29.42
C ASP A 480 -17.62 27.28 -28.41
N PHE A 481 -18.08 27.22 -27.16
CA PHE A 481 -17.46 26.45 -26.09
C PHE A 481 -18.32 25.29 -25.61
N LEU A 482 -17.78 24.08 -25.69
CA LEU A 482 -18.43 22.85 -25.25
C LEU A 482 -17.85 22.38 -23.91
N SER A 483 -18.72 22.02 -22.97
CA SER A 483 -18.33 21.33 -21.74
C SER A 483 -18.43 19.82 -21.93
N ILE A 484 -17.31 19.11 -21.99
CA ILE A 484 -17.30 17.64 -22.13
C ILE A 484 -17.16 17.01 -20.73
N SER A 485 -18.25 16.47 -20.19
CA SER A 485 -18.24 15.83 -18.88
C SER A 485 -17.64 14.41 -18.93
N GLY A 486 -17.13 13.92 -17.79
CA GLY A 486 -16.67 12.54 -17.69
C GLY A 486 -17.76 11.51 -18.05
N SER A 487 -19.02 11.75 -17.66
CA SER A 487 -20.14 10.90 -18.08
C SER A 487 -20.36 10.90 -19.60
N ARG A 488 -20.18 12.04 -20.28
CA ARG A 488 -20.26 12.11 -21.75
C ARG A 488 -19.11 11.37 -22.40
N MET A 489 -17.88 11.55 -21.90
CA MET A 489 -16.70 10.79 -22.35
C MET A 489 -16.93 9.27 -22.25
N ARG A 490 -17.41 8.79 -21.09
CA ARG A 490 -17.72 7.37 -20.88
C ARG A 490 -18.76 6.84 -21.86
N LYS A 491 -19.82 7.60 -22.12
CA LYS A 491 -20.85 7.23 -23.10
C LYS A 491 -20.25 7.07 -24.50
N MET A 492 -19.44 8.05 -24.94
CA MET A 492 -18.81 8.00 -26.27
C MET A 492 -17.87 6.80 -26.43
N ALA A 493 -17.10 6.47 -25.39
CA ALA A 493 -16.19 5.33 -25.45
C ALA A 493 -16.92 3.98 -25.46
N ARG A 494 -17.99 3.82 -24.65
CA ARG A 494 -18.85 2.60 -24.68
C ARG A 494 -19.48 2.39 -26.05
N GLU A 495 -19.95 3.46 -26.68
CA GLU A 495 -20.54 3.42 -28.03
C GLU A 495 -19.47 3.26 -29.14
N GLY A 496 -18.17 3.21 -28.79
CA GLY A 496 -17.08 3.05 -29.74
C GLY A 496 -16.92 4.24 -30.70
N LEU A 497 -17.41 5.42 -30.31
CA LEU A 497 -17.43 6.59 -31.19
C LEU A 497 -16.01 7.03 -31.55
N GLN A 498 -15.80 7.27 -32.83
CA GLN A 498 -14.53 7.73 -33.38
C GLN A 498 -14.53 9.25 -33.57
N LYS A 499 -13.39 9.80 -33.96
CA LYS A 499 -13.21 11.24 -34.21
C LYS A 499 -14.24 11.74 -35.24
N CYS A 500 -14.70 12.98 -35.05
CA CYS A 500 -15.63 13.63 -35.99
C CYS A 500 -15.00 13.77 -37.38
N THR A 501 -15.82 13.59 -38.42
CA THR A 501 -15.39 13.80 -39.81
C THR A 501 -15.37 15.30 -40.12
N GLY A 502 -14.18 15.87 -40.26
CA GLY A 502 -13.97 17.30 -40.48
C GLY A 502 -14.10 18.15 -39.22
N ASP A 503 -14.03 19.47 -39.40
CA ASP A 503 -13.83 20.43 -38.30
C ASP A 503 -15.13 20.86 -37.58
N LYS A 504 -16.30 20.44 -38.04
CA LYS A 504 -17.58 20.88 -37.45
C LYS A 504 -18.17 19.84 -36.50
N ILE A 505 -18.53 20.29 -35.30
CA ILE A 505 -19.32 19.49 -34.37
C ILE A 505 -20.77 19.38 -34.88
N PRO A 506 -21.35 18.17 -34.98
CA PRO A 506 -22.73 18.00 -35.43
C PRO A 506 -23.77 18.73 -34.56
N ALA A 507 -24.85 19.20 -35.17
CA ALA A 507 -25.97 19.78 -34.42
C ALA A 507 -26.59 18.74 -33.46
N GLY A 508 -26.90 19.16 -32.23
CA GLY A 508 -27.46 18.27 -31.19
C GLY A 508 -26.44 17.34 -30.52
N TRP A 509 -25.14 17.49 -30.81
CA TRP A 509 -24.08 16.65 -30.24
C TRP A 509 -24.03 16.68 -28.70
N GLU A 510 -24.38 17.80 -28.08
CA GLU A 510 -24.38 17.92 -26.61
C GLU A 510 -25.41 16.98 -25.95
N ASP A 511 -26.58 16.81 -26.56
CA ASP A 511 -27.63 15.92 -26.06
C ASP A 511 -27.31 14.46 -26.42
N LYS A 512 -26.88 14.23 -27.66
CA LYS A 512 -26.55 12.90 -28.19
C LYS A 512 -25.23 12.96 -28.97
N PRO A 513 -24.09 12.65 -28.32
CA PRO A 513 -22.81 12.66 -29.02
C PRO A 513 -22.77 11.56 -30.08
N THR A 514 -22.26 11.88 -31.26
CA THR A 514 -22.15 10.95 -32.42
C THR A 514 -20.71 10.71 -32.87
N CYS A 515 -19.77 11.49 -32.33
CA CYS A 515 -18.34 11.41 -32.62
C CYS A 515 -17.54 12.09 -31.50
N VAL A 516 -16.22 11.94 -31.51
CA VAL A 516 -15.30 12.58 -30.55
C VAL A 516 -14.72 13.86 -31.16
N PRO A 517 -14.81 15.01 -30.48
CA PRO A 517 -14.24 16.25 -30.98
C PRO A 517 -12.74 16.13 -31.26
N GLN A 518 -12.29 16.75 -32.35
CA GLN A 518 -10.89 16.75 -32.74
C GLN A 518 -10.02 17.37 -31.63
N GLY A 519 -8.84 16.80 -31.39
CA GLY A 519 -7.93 17.31 -30.36
C GLY A 519 -8.34 17.01 -28.91
N PHE A 520 -9.52 16.40 -28.65
CA PHE A 520 -9.93 16.05 -27.29
C PHE A 520 -9.01 15.00 -26.63
N MET A 521 -8.58 14.01 -27.39
CA MET A 521 -7.60 12.99 -26.99
C MET A 521 -6.88 12.45 -28.25
N VAL A 522 -5.63 12.03 -28.09
CA VAL A 522 -4.91 11.31 -29.16
C VAL A 522 -5.62 10.00 -29.51
N LYS A 523 -5.47 9.54 -30.76
CA LYS A 523 -6.21 8.37 -31.25
C LYS A 523 -5.89 7.12 -30.43
N SER A 524 -4.60 6.84 -30.22
CA SER A 524 -4.17 5.64 -29.52
C SER A 524 -4.64 5.61 -28.07
N GLY A 525 -4.58 6.75 -27.37
CA GLY A 525 -5.15 6.89 -26.03
C GLY A 525 -6.67 6.70 -26.00
N TRP A 526 -7.39 7.17 -27.03
CA TRP A 526 -8.84 6.98 -27.13
C TRP A 526 -9.24 5.54 -27.46
N ASP A 527 -8.49 4.86 -28.31
CA ASP A 527 -8.72 3.45 -28.65
C ASP A 527 -8.60 2.55 -27.39
N ILE A 528 -7.64 2.85 -26.49
CA ILE A 528 -7.52 2.17 -25.19
C ILE A 528 -8.78 2.40 -24.33
N MET A 529 -9.33 3.61 -24.33
CA MET A 529 -10.56 3.90 -23.59
C MET A 529 -11.76 3.15 -24.17
N ILE A 530 -11.88 3.06 -25.50
CA ILE A 530 -12.92 2.25 -26.16
C ILE A 530 -12.79 0.78 -25.74
N ASP A 531 -11.57 0.21 -25.84
CA ASP A 531 -11.29 -1.18 -25.48
C ASP A 531 -11.70 -1.48 -24.03
N TYR A 532 -11.36 -0.59 -23.10
CA TYR A 532 -11.79 -0.68 -21.71
C TYR A 532 -13.31 -0.65 -21.57
N TYR A 533 -13.97 0.39 -22.08
CA TYR A 533 -15.40 0.58 -21.86
C TYR A 533 -16.29 -0.44 -22.58
N GLN A 534 -15.83 -1.03 -23.68
CA GLN A 534 -16.52 -2.13 -24.36
C GLN A 534 -16.31 -3.48 -23.67
N ASN A 535 -15.28 -3.61 -22.84
CA ASN A 535 -14.93 -4.84 -22.11
C ASN A 535 -14.84 -4.61 -20.60
N ILE A 536 -15.71 -3.77 -20.04
CA ILE A 536 -15.59 -3.30 -18.65
C ILE A 536 -15.66 -4.43 -17.61
N ASN A 537 -16.40 -5.51 -17.91
CA ASN A 537 -16.55 -6.68 -17.04
C ASN A 537 -15.47 -7.74 -17.26
N SER A 538 -14.44 -7.46 -18.06
CA SER A 538 -13.37 -8.42 -18.29
C SER A 538 -12.49 -8.54 -17.05
N PRO A 539 -12.12 -9.77 -16.62
CA PRO A 539 -11.23 -9.98 -15.47
C PRO A 539 -9.77 -9.58 -15.76
N ARG A 540 -9.48 -9.11 -16.98
CA ARG A 540 -8.13 -8.71 -17.40
C ARG A 540 -7.64 -7.42 -16.75
N TRP A 541 -8.54 -6.63 -16.16
CA TRP A 541 -8.21 -5.31 -15.62
C TRP A 541 -7.77 -5.37 -14.16
N ILE A 542 -6.86 -4.46 -13.80
CA ILE A 542 -6.35 -4.32 -12.44
C ILE A 542 -6.94 -3.03 -11.86
N PRO A 543 -8.02 -3.08 -11.05
CA PRO A 543 -8.74 -1.88 -10.62
C PRO A 543 -7.81 -0.86 -9.94
N PHE A 544 -6.96 -1.35 -9.05
CA PHE A 544 -5.89 -0.64 -8.35
C PHE A 544 -4.76 -1.61 -8.02
N ALA A 545 -3.60 -1.12 -7.58
CA ALA A 545 -2.45 -1.98 -7.28
C ALA A 545 -2.81 -3.03 -6.21
N THR A 546 -2.89 -4.31 -6.56
CA THR A 546 -3.06 -5.41 -5.61
C THR A 546 -1.83 -6.30 -5.66
N GLN A 547 -1.37 -6.79 -4.51
CA GLN A 547 -0.14 -7.58 -4.47
C GLN A 547 -0.40 -8.98 -5.04
N PHE A 548 0.30 -9.33 -6.10
CA PHE A 548 0.34 -10.69 -6.62
C PHE A 548 1.57 -11.40 -6.05
N SER A 549 1.35 -12.28 -5.07
CA SER A 549 2.41 -13.13 -4.54
C SER A 549 2.39 -14.50 -5.23
N LYS A 550 3.52 -15.21 -5.18
CA LYS A 550 3.53 -16.62 -5.59
C LYS A 550 2.86 -17.46 -4.52
N PRO A 551 2.00 -18.42 -4.90
CA PRO A 551 1.41 -19.31 -3.92
C PRO A 551 2.49 -20.17 -3.25
N VAL A 552 2.34 -20.43 -1.95
CA VAL A 552 3.15 -21.42 -1.23
C VAL A 552 2.62 -22.80 -1.62
N VAL A 553 3.17 -23.39 -2.69
CA VAL A 553 2.73 -24.68 -3.24
C VAL A 553 3.75 -25.76 -2.93
N ASP A 554 3.28 -26.99 -2.71
CA ASP A 554 4.15 -28.16 -2.57
C ASP A 554 5.03 -28.36 -3.82
N THR A 555 6.34 -28.45 -3.64
CA THR A 555 7.29 -28.69 -4.72
C THR A 555 7.61 -30.17 -4.92
N SER A 556 7.15 -31.05 -4.03
CA SER A 556 7.40 -32.49 -4.10
C SER A 556 6.44 -33.24 -5.04
N ARG A 557 5.28 -32.63 -5.35
CA ARG A 557 4.29 -33.13 -6.30
C ARG A 557 4.29 -32.33 -7.60
N SER A 558 3.80 -32.97 -8.67
CA SER A 558 3.62 -32.32 -9.96
C SER A 558 2.30 -31.55 -9.97
N PHE A 559 2.38 -30.23 -10.19
CA PHE A 559 1.22 -29.36 -10.33
C PHE A 559 1.21 -28.64 -11.68
N SER A 560 0.06 -28.06 -12.03
CA SER A 560 0.00 -26.95 -12.99
C SER A 560 -0.95 -25.89 -12.47
N SER A 561 -0.51 -24.63 -12.52
CA SER A 561 -1.33 -23.47 -12.20
C SER A 561 -1.80 -22.76 -13.47
N GLU A 562 -3.03 -22.28 -13.46
CA GLU A 562 -3.61 -21.37 -14.45
C GLU A 562 -4.10 -20.11 -13.71
N GLY A 563 -4.11 -18.93 -14.35
CA GLY A 563 -4.54 -17.67 -13.73
C GLY A 563 -3.53 -17.06 -12.74
N THR A 564 -4.00 -16.12 -11.90
CA THR A 564 -3.15 -15.35 -10.97
C THR A 564 -3.58 -15.56 -9.52
N PHE A 565 -2.68 -16.02 -8.65
CA PHE A 565 -3.01 -16.26 -7.23
C PHE A 565 -3.56 -14.99 -6.54
N GLY A 566 -4.61 -15.16 -5.73
CA GLY A 566 -5.38 -14.05 -5.15
C GLY A 566 -6.46 -13.46 -6.08
N ARG A 567 -6.66 -14.03 -7.28
CA ARG A 567 -7.79 -13.71 -8.17
C ARG A 567 -8.70 -14.92 -8.39
N THR A 568 -9.93 -14.62 -8.81
CA THR A 568 -10.97 -15.62 -9.11
C THR A 568 -10.68 -16.52 -10.31
N ASP A 569 -9.67 -16.18 -11.13
CA ASP A 569 -9.24 -16.98 -12.28
C ASP A 569 -8.16 -18.02 -11.95
N TYR A 570 -7.59 -17.97 -10.74
CA TYR A 570 -6.55 -18.91 -10.32
C TYR A 570 -7.09 -20.33 -10.15
N LYS A 571 -6.35 -21.30 -10.71
CA LYS A 571 -6.63 -22.72 -10.58
C LYS A 571 -5.35 -23.47 -10.32
N LEU A 572 -5.31 -24.25 -9.24
CA LEU A 572 -4.25 -25.22 -8.98
C LEU A 572 -4.73 -26.63 -9.33
N HIS A 573 -4.16 -27.21 -10.39
CA HIS A 573 -4.43 -28.58 -10.81
C HIS A 573 -3.37 -29.55 -10.30
N PHE A 574 -3.84 -30.68 -9.78
CA PHE A 574 -3.00 -31.79 -9.33
C PHE A 574 -2.63 -32.67 -10.52
N LYS A 575 -1.42 -33.25 -10.51
CA LYS A 575 -1.00 -34.28 -11.46
C LYS A 575 -0.48 -35.52 -10.76
N ASN A 576 -0.67 -36.67 -11.41
CA ASN A 576 -0.01 -37.91 -11.00
C ASN A 576 1.44 -37.97 -11.50
N ASP A 577 2.15 -39.05 -11.18
CA ASP A 577 3.56 -39.28 -11.58
C ASP A 577 3.75 -39.35 -13.11
N LYS A 578 2.68 -39.58 -13.88
CA LYS A 578 2.69 -39.58 -15.34
C LYS A 578 2.43 -38.20 -15.94
N GLY A 579 2.16 -37.19 -15.11
CA GLY A 579 1.84 -35.83 -15.53
C GLY A 579 0.38 -35.61 -15.95
N GLU A 580 -0.50 -36.58 -15.72
CA GLU A 580 -1.93 -36.50 -16.03
C GLU A 580 -2.67 -35.76 -14.92
N LYS A 581 -3.63 -34.87 -15.27
CA LYS A 581 -4.45 -34.15 -14.28
C LYS A 581 -5.31 -35.15 -13.48
N ILE A 582 -5.34 -35.00 -12.16
CA ILE A 582 -6.15 -35.81 -11.23
C ILE A 582 -6.97 -34.89 -10.33
N SER A 583 -8.04 -35.43 -9.75
CA SER A 583 -8.87 -34.76 -8.76
C SER A 583 -8.31 -34.93 -7.34
N PRO A 584 -8.09 -33.84 -6.60
CA PRO A 584 -7.74 -33.93 -5.19
C PRO A 584 -8.86 -34.53 -4.35
N TRP A 585 -10.13 -34.31 -4.74
CA TRP A 585 -11.28 -34.85 -4.00
C TRP A 585 -11.47 -36.35 -4.25
N HIS A 586 -11.24 -36.84 -5.46
CA HIS A 586 -11.64 -38.20 -5.84
C HIS A 586 -10.48 -39.19 -5.99
N ASP A 587 -9.35 -38.76 -6.55
CA ASP A 587 -8.27 -39.65 -6.95
C ASP A 587 -7.21 -39.85 -5.85
N ILE A 588 -7.19 -38.96 -4.85
CA ILE A 588 -6.32 -39.11 -3.68
C ILE A 588 -7.03 -40.04 -2.67
N PRO A 589 -6.40 -41.15 -2.24
CA PRO A 589 -7.04 -42.05 -1.27
C PRO A 589 -7.27 -41.37 0.08
N LEU A 590 -8.38 -41.70 0.75
CA LEU A 590 -8.64 -41.23 2.13
C LEU A 590 -7.52 -41.61 3.11
N HIS A 591 -6.94 -42.81 2.96
CA HIS A 591 -5.89 -43.32 3.83
C HIS A 591 -4.53 -43.35 3.11
N PRO A 592 -3.42 -42.98 3.78
CA PRO A 592 -2.07 -43.18 3.25
C PRO A 592 -1.81 -44.66 2.96
N ALA A 593 -1.03 -44.97 1.92
CA ALA A 593 -0.73 -46.35 1.52
C ALA A 593 -0.04 -47.16 2.64
N ASP A 594 0.78 -46.50 3.47
CA ASP A 594 1.52 -47.11 4.57
C ASP A 594 0.77 -47.04 5.92
N SER A 595 -0.50 -46.63 5.91
CA SER A 595 -1.33 -46.52 7.11
C SER A 595 -1.55 -47.90 7.75
N LYS A 596 -1.14 -48.05 9.01
CA LYS A 596 -1.44 -49.26 9.80
C LYS A 596 -2.89 -49.22 10.24
N ASP A 597 -3.67 -50.24 9.87
CA ASP A 597 -5.08 -50.41 10.26
C ASP A 597 -5.99 -49.21 9.93
N ASN A 598 -5.67 -48.44 8.88
CA ASN A 598 -6.39 -47.22 8.49
C ASN A 598 -6.49 -46.16 9.62
N SER A 599 -5.53 -46.16 10.56
CA SER A 599 -5.49 -45.23 11.70
C SER A 599 -5.07 -43.80 11.37
N SER A 600 -4.56 -43.58 10.15
CA SER A 600 -4.17 -42.26 9.64
C SER A 600 -4.88 -41.91 8.34
N TYR A 601 -4.99 -40.61 8.08
CA TYR A 601 -5.77 -40.05 6.97
C TYR A 601 -4.89 -39.12 6.14
N ASN A 602 -5.14 -39.04 4.84
CA ASN A 602 -4.54 -38.02 3.98
C ASN A 602 -5.34 -36.73 4.15
N PHE A 603 -4.68 -35.67 4.58
CA PHE A 603 -5.22 -34.31 4.61
C PHE A 603 -4.65 -33.52 3.44
N ILE A 604 -5.53 -32.86 2.68
CA ILE A 604 -5.13 -31.99 1.57
C ILE A 604 -5.24 -30.55 2.03
N VAL A 605 -4.12 -29.82 1.98
CA VAL A 605 -4.10 -28.41 2.36
C VAL A 605 -4.67 -27.55 1.24
N GLU A 606 -5.69 -26.76 1.54
CA GLU A 606 -6.26 -25.76 0.64
C GLU A 606 -5.76 -24.36 0.99
N ILE A 607 -5.76 -24.03 2.29
CA ILE A 607 -5.32 -22.74 2.81
C ILE A 607 -4.17 -22.99 3.81
N PRO A 608 -2.93 -22.67 3.42
CA PRO A 608 -1.80 -22.67 4.34
C PRO A 608 -2.02 -21.73 5.53
N LYS A 609 -1.53 -22.13 6.70
CA LYS A 609 -1.47 -21.28 7.90
C LYS A 609 -0.88 -19.91 7.59
N GLY A 610 -1.51 -18.85 8.02
CA GLY A 610 -1.06 -17.47 7.80
C GLY A 610 -1.56 -16.83 6.50
N ILE A 611 -2.31 -17.54 5.66
CA ILE A 611 -2.87 -17.01 4.40
C ILE A 611 -4.35 -16.70 4.57
N ALA A 612 -4.78 -15.51 4.16
CA ALA A 612 -6.16 -15.06 4.29
C ALA A 612 -7.04 -15.39 3.07
N HIS A 613 -6.45 -15.56 1.88
CA HIS A 613 -7.21 -15.96 0.69
C HIS A 613 -7.99 -17.25 0.94
N LYS A 614 -9.32 -17.20 0.80
CA LYS A 614 -10.18 -18.38 0.95
C LYS A 614 -10.07 -19.23 -0.31
N MET A 615 -9.35 -20.33 -0.19
CA MET A 615 -9.11 -21.29 -1.27
C MET A 615 -9.86 -22.59 -0.94
N GLU A 616 -10.53 -23.17 -1.93
CA GLU A 616 -11.26 -24.43 -1.79
C GLU A 616 -11.23 -25.24 -3.10
N VAL A 617 -11.41 -26.55 -2.97
CA VAL A 617 -11.62 -27.44 -4.09
C VAL A 617 -12.96 -27.13 -4.75
N ASN A 618 -12.92 -26.82 -6.05
CA ASN A 618 -14.15 -26.56 -6.78
C ASN A 618 -14.84 -27.87 -7.22
N LYS A 619 -16.02 -28.15 -6.69
CA LYS A 619 -16.79 -29.39 -6.94
C LYS A 619 -17.29 -29.55 -8.38
N GLU A 620 -17.50 -28.44 -9.10
CA GLU A 620 -18.11 -28.43 -10.43
C GLU A 620 -17.08 -28.50 -11.57
N ASN A 621 -15.90 -27.91 -11.38
CA ASN A 621 -14.88 -27.87 -12.40
C ASN A 621 -14.21 -29.22 -12.59
N ARG A 622 -13.92 -29.54 -13.85
CA ARG A 622 -13.22 -30.77 -14.23
C ARG A 622 -11.91 -30.94 -13.47
N TYR A 623 -11.72 -32.11 -12.85
CA TYR A 623 -10.58 -32.46 -11.97
C TYR A 623 -10.53 -31.70 -10.64
N ASN A 624 -11.60 -31.04 -10.22
CA ASN A 624 -11.75 -30.35 -8.94
C ASN A 624 -10.51 -29.55 -8.51
N PRO A 625 -10.03 -28.56 -9.30
CA PRO A 625 -8.88 -27.75 -8.90
C PRO A 625 -9.16 -26.97 -7.62
N ILE A 626 -8.11 -26.64 -6.87
CA ILE A 626 -8.19 -25.65 -5.80
C ILE A 626 -8.29 -24.27 -6.45
N MET A 627 -9.30 -23.49 -6.06
CA MET A 627 -9.63 -22.18 -6.60
C MET A 627 -9.97 -21.23 -5.46
N GLN A 628 -9.86 -19.92 -5.71
CA GLN A 628 -10.30 -18.94 -4.72
C GLN A 628 -11.83 -18.85 -4.76
N ASP A 629 -12.43 -18.91 -3.58
CA ASP A 629 -13.84 -18.58 -3.40
C ASP A 629 -14.17 -17.20 -3.94
N THR A 630 -15.40 -17.04 -4.43
CA THR A 630 -15.90 -15.75 -4.86
C THR A 630 -16.95 -15.20 -3.90
N THR A 631 -17.07 -13.86 -3.86
CA THR A 631 -18.24 -13.19 -3.25
C THR A 631 -19.54 -13.67 -3.92
N HIS A 632 -20.69 -13.49 -3.26
CA HIS A 632 -21.99 -14.00 -3.75
C HIS A 632 -22.35 -13.56 -5.19
N ASN A 633 -21.81 -12.44 -5.65
CA ASN A 633 -21.99 -11.92 -7.01
C ASN A 633 -20.90 -12.36 -8.02
N GLY A 634 -19.94 -13.18 -7.59
CA GLY A 634 -18.84 -13.70 -8.41
C GLY A 634 -17.78 -12.66 -8.81
N THR A 635 -17.86 -11.43 -8.30
CA THR A 635 -17.05 -10.32 -8.86
C THR A 635 -15.66 -10.21 -8.26
N ARG A 636 -15.43 -10.77 -7.05
CA ARG A 636 -14.15 -10.69 -6.34
C ARG A 636 -13.85 -11.99 -5.59
N GLY A 637 -12.56 -12.26 -5.37
CA GLY A 637 -12.12 -13.32 -4.46
C GLY A 637 -12.49 -13.00 -3.02
N ARG A 638 -12.72 -14.03 -2.20
CA ARG A 638 -12.94 -13.88 -0.74
C ARG A 638 -11.64 -14.05 0.03
N ASP A 639 -11.51 -13.25 1.09
CA ASP A 639 -10.43 -13.32 2.07
C ASP A 639 -11.02 -13.37 3.48
N TYR A 640 -10.32 -14.03 4.41
CA TYR A 640 -10.62 -13.96 5.84
C TYR A 640 -10.24 -12.59 6.39
N LEU A 641 -11.24 -11.72 6.57
CA LEU A 641 -11.05 -10.35 7.04
C LEU A 641 -10.90 -10.21 8.56
N TYR A 642 -11.14 -11.29 9.32
CA TYR A 642 -11.05 -11.28 10.78
C TYR A 642 -9.61 -11.33 11.30
N GLY A 643 -8.71 -11.91 10.52
CA GLY A 643 -7.31 -12.14 10.88
C GLY A 643 -6.78 -13.34 10.10
N VAL A 644 -5.46 -13.49 10.05
CA VAL A 644 -4.85 -14.65 9.39
C VAL A 644 -5.18 -15.94 10.17
N PRO A 645 -5.53 -17.04 9.48
CA PRO A 645 -5.68 -18.34 10.12
C PRO A 645 -4.35 -18.76 10.77
N PHE A 646 -4.38 -19.10 12.06
CA PHE A 646 -3.20 -19.63 12.77
C PHE A 646 -3.08 -21.16 12.68
N PHE A 647 -3.86 -21.77 11.80
CA PHE A 647 -3.95 -23.20 11.50
C PHE A 647 -3.92 -23.41 9.97
N ASN A 648 -3.58 -24.62 9.51
CA ASN A 648 -3.77 -25.00 8.11
C ASN A 648 -5.20 -25.50 7.91
N TYR A 649 -5.81 -25.19 6.77
CA TYR A 649 -7.18 -25.59 6.43
C TYR A 649 -7.21 -26.38 5.13
N GLY A 650 -8.16 -27.30 5.01
CA GLY A 650 -8.46 -27.99 3.78
C GLY A 650 -9.45 -29.12 3.99
N LEU A 651 -9.28 -30.24 3.28
CA LEU A 651 -10.25 -31.35 3.30
C LEU A 651 -9.63 -32.74 3.56
N LEU A 652 -10.50 -33.69 3.94
CA LEU A 652 -10.24 -35.12 3.74
C LEU A 652 -10.76 -35.57 2.37
N PRO A 653 -9.92 -36.15 1.49
CA PRO A 653 -10.36 -36.60 0.19
C PRO A 653 -11.32 -37.78 0.33
N GLN A 654 -12.14 -38.01 -0.69
CA GLN A 654 -13.12 -39.09 -0.75
C GLN A 654 -14.17 -39.02 0.38
N THR A 655 -14.48 -37.83 0.90
CA THR A 655 -15.57 -37.60 1.86
C THR A 655 -16.59 -36.63 1.27
N TRP A 656 -17.84 -36.66 1.74
CA TRP A 656 -18.88 -35.73 1.32
C TRP A 656 -20.01 -35.63 2.36
N GLU A 657 -20.39 -34.40 2.71
CA GLU A 657 -21.46 -34.08 3.64
C GLU A 657 -22.82 -33.96 2.93
N ASP A 658 -23.58 -35.06 2.90
CA ASP A 658 -24.88 -35.14 2.21
C ASP A 658 -25.97 -34.22 2.83
N PRO A 659 -26.49 -33.22 2.09
CA PRO A 659 -27.52 -32.30 2.60
C PRO A 659 -28.87 -32.96 2.90
N SER A 660 -29.12 -34.17 2.37
CA SER A 660 -30.34 -34.93 2.59
C SER A 660 -30.36 -35.64 3.94
N VAL A 661 -29.19 -35.90 4.53
CA VAL A 661 -29.07 -36.49 5.86
C VAL A 661 -29.23 -35.39 6.89
N LYS A 662 -30.31 -35.45 7.67
CA LYS A 662 -30.61 -34.44 8.69
C LYS A 662 -30.14 -34.87 10.08
N ASP A 663 -29.58 -33.93 10.83
CA ASP A 663 -29.30 -34.10 12.26
C ASP A 663 -30.61 -34.17 13.09
N GLN A 664 -30.47 -34.31 14.40
CA GLN A 664 -31.61 -34.33 15.33
C GLN A 664 -32.45 -33.04 15.34
N ASN A 665 -31.91 -31.93 14.83
CA ASN A 665 -32.55 -30.63 14.74
C ASN A 665 -33.11 -30.32 13.34
N GLY A 666 -32.92 -31.22 12.37
CA GLY A 666 -33.38 -31.06 10.99
C GLY A 666 -32.39 -30.37 10.05
N ASN A 667 -31.17 -30.09 10.48
CA ASN A 667 -30.11 -29.46 9.70
C ASN A 667 -29.41 -30.50 8.81
N GLY A 668 -29.13 -30.19 7.54
CA GLY A 668 -28.45 -31.14 6.63
C GLY A 668 -26.96 -30.87 6.51
N GLY A 669 -26.17 -31.79 5.94
CA GLY A 669 -24.77 -31.48 5.60
C GLY A 669 -24.64 -30.28 4.65
N ASP A 670 -23.49 -29.62 4.68
CA ASP A 670 -23.16 -28.40 3.91
C ASP A 670 -22.89 -28.63 2.41
N ASN A 671 -23.01 -29.89 1.94
CA ASN A 671 -22.79 -30.30 0.55
C ASN A 671 -21.33 -30.28 0.10
N ASP A 672 -20.36 -30.22 1.01
CA ASP A 672 -18.93 -30.14 0.72
C ASP A 672 -18.14 -31.41 1.11
N PRO A 673 -16.90 -31.58 0.62
CA PRO A 673 -15.96 -32.50 1.25
C PRO A 673 -15.73 -32.10 2.71
N LEU A 674 -15.47 -33.09 3.57
CA LEU A 674 -15.35 -32.84 5.01
C LEU A 674 -14.17 -31.93 5.33
N ASP A 675 -14.46 -30.82 6.00
CA ASP A 675 -13.51 -29.77 6.33
C ASP A 675 -12.56 -30.16 7.46
N VAL A 676 -11.31 -29.72 7.35
CA VAL A 676 -10.22 -30.11 8.23
C VAL A 676 -9.42 -28.91 8.68
N ILE A 677 -9.15 -28.88 9.99
CA ILE A 677 -8.28 -27.90 10.65
C ILE A 677 -7.07 -28.64 11.22
N GLU A 678 -5.90 -28.38 10.64
CA GLU A 678 -4.62 -28.93 11.10
C GLU A 678 -3.91 -27.89 11.98
N ILE A 679 -3.69 -28.26 13.23
CA ILE A 679 -3.23 -27.38 14.33
C ILE A 679 -1.72 -27.38 14.55
N GLY A 680 -0.95 -27.88 13.58
CA GLY A 680 0.50 -28.03 13.67
C GLY A 680 1.23 -26.69 13.80
N ALA A 681 2.50 -26.78 14.20
CA ALA A 681 3.35 -25.60 14.31
C ALA A 681 3.66 -24.99 12.92
N LYS A 682 3.86 -25.85 11.91
CA LYS A 682 4.37 -25.48 10.58
C LYS A 682 3.27 -24.95 9.65
N GLN A 683 3.64 -24.01 8.79
CA GLN A 683 2.87 -23.69 7.60
C GLN A 683 3.07 -24.80 6.57
N LEU A 684 1.99 -25.51 6.21
CA LEU A 684 2.02 -26.57 5.22
C LEU A 684 1.70 -25.98 3.83
N PRO A 685 2.40 -26.41 2.75
CA PRO A 685 2.14 -25.85 1.42
C PRO A 685 0.75 -26.19 0.87
N MET A 686 0.14 -25.28 0.12
CA MET A 686 -1.12 -25.51 -0.59
C MET A 686 -0.97 -26.68 -1.57
N GLY A 687 -1.97 -27.55 -1.57
CA GLY A 687 -2.02 -28.77 -2.35
C GLY A 687 -1.17 -29.92 -1.80
N SER A 688 -0.42 -29.72 -0.71
CA SER A 688 0.31 -30.82 -0.07
C SER A 688 -0.65 -31.85 0.51
N VAL A 689 -0.25 -33.12 0.46
CA VAL A 689 -0.98 -34.25 1.05
C VAL A 689 -0.22 -34.73 2.26
N ASN A 690 -0.79 -34.53 3.44
CA ASN A 690 -0.12 -34.78 4.71
C ASN A 690 -0.84 -35.91 5.45
N PRO A 691 -0.14 -36.99 5.82
CA PRO A 691 -0.66 -37.96 6.77
C PRO A 691 -0.94 -37.29 8.12
N VAL A 692 -2.18 -37.37 8.58
CA VAL A 692 -2.65 -36.79 9.84
C VAL A 692 -3.34 -37.85 10.70
N LYS A 693 -3.48 -37.53 11.99
CA LYS A 693 -4.39 -38.23 12.90
C LYS A 693 -5.46 -37.29 13.44
N ILE A 694 -6.64 -37.86 13.69
CA ILE A 694 -7.82 -37.13 14.14
C ILE A 694 -7.80 -36.97 15.67
N LEU A 695 -8.15 -35.78 16.13
CA LEU A 695 -8.23 -35.42 17.55
C LEU A 695 -9.68 -35.28 18.03
N GLY A 696 -10.58 -34.81 17.17
CA GLY A 696 -11.99 -34.53 17.46
C GLY A 696 -12.66 -33.77 16.30
N SER A 697 -13.90 -33.31 16.51
CA SER A 697 -14.65 -32.49 15.55
C SER A 697 -15.39 -31.35 16.25
N LEU A 698 -15.48 -30.20 15.60
CA LEU A 698 -16.33 -29.08 15.97
C LEU A 698 -17.45 -28.96 14.94
N GLU A 699 -18.70 -28.86 15.38
CA GLU A 699 -19.87 -28.79 14.51
C GLU A 699 -20.49 -27.39 14.57
N LEU A 700 -20.50 -26.72 13.41
CA LEU A 700 -21.13 -25.41 13.23
C LEU A 700 -22.49 -25.58 12.56
N VAL A 701 -23.43 -24.71 12.91
CA VAL A 701 -24.75 -24.64 12.28
C VAL A 701 -24.93 -23.27 11.65
N ASP A 702 -25.08 -23.22 10.34
CA ASP A 702 -25.37 -22.00 9.57
C ASP A 702 -26.60 -22.24 8.68
N GLN A 703 -27.66 -21.44 8.88
CA GLN A 703 -28.85 -21.44 8.00
C GLN A 703 -29.50 -22.82 7.72
N GLY A 704 -29.38 -23.78 8.64
CA GLY A 704 -29.94 -25.12 8.49
C GLY A 704 -28.98 -26.14 7.86
N GLU A 705 -27.73 -25.76 7.70
CA GLU A 705 -26.61 -26.60 7.29
C GLU A 705 -25.70 -26.90 8.49
N VAL A 706 -25.26 -28.14 8.57
CA VAL A 706 -24.26 -28.67 9.50
C VAL A 706 -22.94 -28.70 8.76
N ASP A 707 -21.94 -28.10 9.38
CA ASP A 707 -20.58 -27.98 8.85
C ASP A 707 -19.62 -28.54 9.91
N HIS A 708 -19.06 -29.72 9.64
CA HIS A 708 -18.13 -30.39 10.54
C HIS A 708 -16.69 -29.98 10.25
N LYS A 709 -16.02 -29.34 11.24
CA LYS A 709 -14.58 -29.05 11.22
C LYS A 709 -13.82 -30.13 11.98
N ILE A 710 -13.19 -31.06 11.27
CA ILE A 710 -12.37 -32.12 11.86
C ILE A 710 -11.04 -31.54 12.32
N LEU A 711 -10.73 -31.72 13.61
CA LEU A 711 -9.47 -31.29 14.21
C LEU A 711 -8.42 -32.39 14.04
N VAL A 712 -7.28 -32.05 13.44
CA VAL A 712 -6.21 -33.01 13.17
C VAL A 712 -4.83 -32.44 13.51
N ILE A 713 -3.84 -33.32 13.62
CA ILE A 713 -2.43 -32.95 13.68
C ILE A 713 -1.62 -33.79 12.69
N SER A 714 -0.70 -33.15 11.97
CA SER A 714 0.24 -33.83 11.08
C SER A 714 1.09 -34.84 11.84
N LEU A 715 1.26 -36.04 11.27
CA LEU A 715 2.16 -37.05 11.83
C LEU A 715 3.64 -36.64 11.75
N ALA A 716 3.96 -35.61 10.95
CA ALA A 716 5.29 -35.03 10.85
C ALA A 716 5.51 -33.84 11.80
N ASP A 717 4.50 -33.45 12.59
CA ASP A 717 4.63 -32.41 13.60
C ASP A 717 5.45 -32.92 14.80
N GLU A 718 6.25 -32.03 15.40
CA GLU A 718 7.14 -32.38 16.52
C GLU A 718 6.38 -32.73 17.80
N ASP A 719 5.16 -32.22 17.95
CA ASP A 719 4.29 -32.53 19.08
C ASP A 719 3.28 -33.64 18.76
N ALA A 720 3.32 -34.24 17.57
CA ALA A 720 2.39 -35.29 17.15
C ALA A 720 2.30 -36.40 18.21
N ASP A 721 3.43 -36.97 18.66
CA ASP A 721 3.43 -38.06 19.65
C ASP A 721 2.80 -37.68 21.00
N LYS A 722 2.77 -36.39 21.34
CA LYS A 722 2.27 -35.85 22.62
C LYS A 722 0.78 -35.52 22.58
N ILE A 723 0.21 -35.32 21.39
CA ILE A 723 -1.16 -34.85 21.17
C ILE A 723 -1.96 -35.98 20.50
N ASN A 724 -2.74 -36.74 21.27
CA ASN A 724 -3.58 -37.83 20.74
C ASN A 724 -5.09 -37.57 20.93
N SER A 725 -5.45 -36.47 21.58
CA SER A 725 -6.81 -36.07 21.88
C SER A 725 -6.88 -34.54 22.03
N VAL A 726 -8.10 -33.99 22.03
CA VAL A 726 -8.36 -32.57 22.33
C VAL A 726 -7.86 -32.20 23.73
N SER A 727 -8.00 -33.10 24.71
CA SER A 727 -7.46 -32.90 26.06
C SER A 727 -5.93 -32.79 26.07
N ASP A 728 -5.25 -33.59 25.24
CA ASP A 728 -3.80 -33.46 25.09
C ASP A 728 -3.41 -32.16 24.39
N LEU A 729 -4.18 -31.72 23.39
CA LEU A 729 -3.97 -30.44 22.73
C LEU A 729 -4.00 -29.30 23.75
N GLN A 730 -5.04 -29.23 24.59
CA GLN A 730 -5.17 -28.17 25.58
C GLN A 730 -4.05 -28.20 26.64
N ARG A 731 -3.53 -29.40 26.94
CA ARG A 731 -2.39 -29.59 27.86
C ARG A 731 -1.05 -29.20 27.24
N VAL A 732 -0.83 -29.53 25.96
CA VAL A 732 0.47 -29.32 25.26
C VAL A 732 0.57 -27.92 24.65
N LYS A 733 -0.53 -27.40 24.09
CA LYS A 733 -0.65 -26.05 23.51
C LYS A 733 -1.85 -25.30 24.13
N PRO A 734 -1.74 -24.85 25.39
CA PRO A 734 -2.83 -24.15 26.07
C PRO A 734 -3.27 -22.89 25.31
N GLY A 735 -4.59 -22.66 25.24
CA GLY A 735 -5.19 -21.51 24.56
C GLY A 735 -5.43 -21.67 23.05
N VAL A 736 -4.84 -22.68 22.39
CA VAL A 736 -5.05 -22.91 20.94
C VAL A 736 -6.50 -23.27 20.62
N LEU A 737 -7.12 -24.12 21.45
CA LEU A 737 -8.53 -24.50 21.27
C LEU A 737 -9.46 -23.29 21.48
N ASP A 738 -9.21 -22.50 22.52
CA ASP A 738 -10.02 -21.32 22.83
C ASP A 738 -9.94 -20.29 21.70
N ALA A 739 -8.74 -20.04 21.19
CA ALA A 739 -8.51 -19.17 20.03
C ALA A 739 -9.20 -19.70 18.77
N LEU A 740 -9.27 -21.03 18.59
CA LEU A 740 -9.89 -21.65 17.42
C LEU A 740 -11.41 -21.50 17.46
N VAL A 741 -12.01 -21.78 18.61
CA VAL A 741 -13.45 -21.60 18.82
C VAL A 741 -13.82 -20.12 18.63
N ASP A 742 -13.05 -19.19 19.19
CA ASP A 742 -13.29 -17.75 19.00
C ASP A 742 -13.22 -17.33 17.53
N TRP A 743 -12.18 -17.77 16.82
CA TRP A 743 -12.01 -17.49 15.40
C TRP A 743 -13.20 -18.04 14.58
N LEU A 744 -13.58 -19.30 14.80
CA LEU A 744 -14.68 -19.96 14.08
C LEU A 744 -16.04 -19.31 14.38
N LYS A 745 -16.26 -18.80 15.60
CA LYS A 745 -17.46 -18.01 15.93
C LYS A 745 -17.51 -16.71 15.13
N LYS A 746 -16.38 -16.01 15.00
CA LYS A 746 -16.36 -14.58 14.63
C LYS A 746 -15.87 -14.27 13.21
N TYR A 747 -15.25 -15.21 12.49
CA TYR A 747 -14.57 -14.89 11.22
C TYR A 747 -15.49 -14.31 10.13
N LYS A 748 -16.80 -14.61 10.16
CA LYS A 748 -17.79 -14.09 9.21
C LYS A 748 -18.34 -12.70 9.57
N ILE A 749 -18.09 -12.20 10.79
CA ILE A 749 -18.62 -10.91 11.27
C ILE A 749 -18.15 -9.73 10.39
N PRO A 750 -16.87 -9.64 9.99
CA PRO A 750 -16.43 -8.56 9.09
C PRO A 750 -17.11 -8.59 7.71
N GLU A 751 -17.67 -9.73 7.29
CA GLU A 751 -18.48 -9.85 6.07
C GLU A 751 -19.91 -9.33 6.25
N GLY A 752 -20.26 -8.82 7.44
CA GLY A 752 -21.60 -8.36 7.79
C GLY A 752 -22.57 -9.48 8.18
N LYS A 753 -22.06 -10.69 8.45
CA LYS A 753 -22.85 -11.83 8.93
C LYS A 753 -22.90 -11.88 10.46
N SER A 754 -23.85 -12.64 11.00
CA SER A 754 -23.90 -12.92 12.45
C SER A 754 -22.77 -13.87 12.87
N GLU A 755 -22.52 -13.92 14.17
CA GLU A 755 -21.66 -14.93 14.79
C GLU A 755 -22.18 -16.35 14.46
N ASN A 756 -21.26 -17.28 14.17
CA ASN A 756 -21.62 -18.68 13.94
C ASN A 756 -22.06 -19.35 15.25
N VAL A 757 -23.01 -20.26 15.15
CA VAL A 757 -23.52 -21.04 16.29
C VAL A 757 -22.93 -22.45 16.24
N PHE A 758 -22.43 -22.92 17.38
CA PHE A 758 -21.99 -24.31 17.53
C PHE A 758 -23.14 -25.15 18.05
N SER A 759 -23.26 -26.40 17.59
CA SER A 759 -24.22 -27.34 18.20
C SER A 759 -23.77 -27.78 19.61
N GLN A 760 -22.46 -27.74 19.86
CA GLN A 760 -21.84 -27.94 21.17
C GLN A 760 -20.53 -27.13 21.28
N GLU A 761 -20.27 -26.54 22.44
CA GLU A 761 -19.08 -25.68 22.63
C GLU A 761 -17.77 -26.47 22.71
N GLU A 762 -17.82 -27.73 23.13
CA GLU A 762 -16.66 -28.61 23.27
C GLU A 762 -16.53 -29.53 22.04
N PRO A 763 -15.31 -29.76 21.52
CA PRO A 763 -15.09 -30.74 20.47
C PRO A 763 -15.51 -32.16 20.86
N THR A 764 -15.93 -32.96 19.87
CA THR A 764 -16.18 -34.39 20.06
C THR A 764 -14.88 -35.17 20.33
N SER A 765 -15.00 -36.43 20.77
CA SER A 765 -13.83 -37.32 20.88
C SER A 765 -13.29 -37.73 19.51
N ALA A 766 -12.05 -38.19 19.47
CA ALA A 766 -11.44 -38.70 18.24
C ALA A 766 -12.25 -39.84 17.60
N GLU A 767 -12.81 -40.74 18.41
CA GLU A 767 -13.63 -41.86 17.93
C GLU A 767 -14.93 -41.39 17.27
N ALA A 768 -15.59 -40.38 17.85
CA ALA A 768 -16.79 -39.79 17.27
C ALA A 768 -16.47 -39.07 15.95
N ALA A 769 -15.37 -38.33 15.89
CA ALA A 769 -14.92 -37.69 14.66
C ALA A 769 -14.55 -38.72 13.57
N ILE A 770 -13.87 -39.82 13.92
CA ILE A 770 -13.58 -40.94 13.00
C ILE A 770 -14.86 -41.54 12.43
N GLN A 771 -15.92 -41.67 13.23
CA GLN A 771 -17.22 -42.15 12.77
C GLN A 771 -17.84 -41.19 11.74
N ILE A 772 -17.77 -39.87 11.96
CA ILE A 772 -18.22 -38.86 10.99
C ILE A 772 -17.46 -39.02 9.66
N VAL A 773 -16.14 -39.19 9.71
CA VAL A 773 -15.32 -39.44 8.50
C VAL A 773 -15.76 -40.71 7.77
N ALA A 774 -16.02 -41.80 8.50
CA ALA A 774 -16.46 -43.06 7.89
C ALA A 774 -17.82 -42.92 7.19
N GLU A 775 -18.77 -42.22 7.83
CA GLU A 775 -20.11 -42.00 7.27
C GLU A 775 -20.08 -41.09 6.04
N THR A 776 -19.32 -40.00 6.08
CA THR A 776 -19.14 -39.09 4.94
C THR A 776 -18.36 -39.75 3.79
N HIS A 777 -17.43 -40.66 4.09
CA HIS A 777 -16.79 -41.50 3.07
C HIS A 777 -17.78 -42.45 2.39
N GLU A 778 -18.65 -43.12 3.16
CA GLU A 778 -19.70 -43.99 2.60
C GLU A 778 -20.67 -43.19 1.71
N ARG A 779 -21.05 -41.98 2.13
CA ARG A 779 -21.91 -41.08 1.34
C ARG A 779 -21.23 -40.65 0.04
N TRP A 780 -19.94 -40.29 0.10
CA TRP A 780 -19.15 -40.00 -1.10
C TRP A 780 -19.09 -41.21 -2.06
N GLN A 781 -18.91 -42.44 -1.56
CA GLN A 781 -18.90 -43.64 -2.40
C GLN A 781 -20.24 -43.80 -3.16
N LYS A 782 -21.36 -43.59 -2.48
CA LYS A 782 -22.71 -43.63 -3.08
C LYS A 782 -22.91 -42.51 -4.11
N LEU A 783 -22.45 -41.29 -3.80
CA LEU A 783 -22.45 -40.17 -4.74
C LEU A 783 -21.67 -40.51 -6.02
N LYS A 784 -20.43 -41.00 -5.87
CA LYS A 784 -19.56 -41.37 -6.99
C LYS A 784 -20.14 -42.53 -7.81
N ALA A 785 -20.84 -43.46 -7.18
CA ALA A 785 -21.54 -44.57 -7.84
C ALA A 785 -22.83 -44.13 -8.57
N GLY A 786 -23.29 -42.89 -8.38
CA GLY A 786 -24.54 -42.38 -8.95
C GLY A 786 -25.80 -42.88 -8.23
N GLU A 787 -25.65 -43.38 -7.00
CA GLU A 787 -26.76 -43.85 -6.16
C GLU A 787 -27.51 -42.68 -5.48
N ILE A 788 -26.81 -41.54 -5.31
CA ILE A 788 -27.36 -40.30 -4.77
C ILE A 788 -27.31 -39.23 -5.86
N SER A 789 -28.44 -38.58 -6.13
CA SER A 789 -28.51 -37.44 -7.05
C SER A 789 -28.37 -36.13 -6.29
N VAL A 790 -27.36 -35.33 -6.64
CA VAL A 790 -27.22 -33.94 -6.20
C VAL A 790 -27.89 -33.00 -7.21
N LYS A 791 -28.34 -31.83 -6.75
CA LYS A 791 -28.90 -30.80 -7.65
C LYS A 791 -27.82 -30.06 -8.42
N ASP A 792 -26.62 -29.98 -7.85
CA ASP A 792 -25.50 -29.25 -8.39
C ASP A 792 -24.76 -30.07 -9.45
N GLU A 793 -24.10 -29.38 -10.40
CA GLU A 793 -23.39 -30.01 -11.51
C GLU A 793 -21.98 -30.47 -11.10
N PHE A 794 -21.88 -31.34 -10.09
CA PHE A 794 -20.58 -31.85 -9.63
C PHE A 794 -19.85 -32.64 -10.72
N TRP A 795 -18.54 -32.42 -10.82
CA TRP A 795 -17.67 -33.27 -11.62
C TRP A 795 -17.23 -34.47 -10.80
N LEU A 796 -17.77 -35.66 -11.12
CA LEU A 796 -17.54 -36.91 -10.38
C LEU A 796 -16.66 -37.95 -11.12
N ASN A 797 -16.41 -37.75 -12.43
CA ASN A 797 -15.70 -38.71 -13.30
C ASN A 797 -14.96 -38.07 -14.48
#